data_AF-A0A969Y8X9-F1
#
_entry.id   AF-A0A969Y8X9-F1
#
_cell.length_a   1.000
_cell.length_b   1.000
_cell.length_c   1.000
_cell.angle_alpha   90.00
_cell.angle_beta   90.00
_cell.angle_gamma   90.00
#
_symmetry.space_group_name_H-M   'P 1'
#
loop_
_entity.id
_entity.type
_entity.pdbx_description
1 polymer ?
#
loop_
_entity_poly.entity_id
_entity_poly.type
_entity_poly.pdbx_seq_one_letter_code
_entity_poly.pdbx_strand_id
1 'polypeptide(L)'
;MATPSASHKKSPDDLFLGFRRFSEIQGTVDRDLDCLLELRSDGACRVESIRPQGINLTALVEAALGQIERLALNDVDLAGRWRRLCASPNNKSALIVSVAEHLDCDAVRYYPGSPGEPNFIFRRKFVEKEWDAESDAFGFAVAIRLFHLLGQEPFVSQYKLLRTEYELLKADLLLYRAAARDGRLAGKLICAYAPEHLAVVEWFNSEAGSGFCKTLDLLLDELEKLENELNSLYRNHGDTHMYDVRVLEARRDRIKRAFQSADPDNSKSVLSKLKKCFLNGPGARNSFLSLFLEVLGQRGVAAGRESFFFLNHEPFGRIPFRHLKNPRIPCPWLADWKRQYFGFSKKRRFSDGLGVTFAEDKPGYVQKMHSHPSVERTAYLSDNKAVYFSKDQSVIERVSTILTSQGQEAARSYILEHGEWNANTNTGMYIRPKFGDVTVMPADYMHSLFTIDDKRRSVDFTLKDPVTQIIKDFSPKDESQIEVSHPTINIGDDPQPSYDREGVTIIRRRYGRYNTRLAVGPETGEMLIGFDENGRPVPVMYEPATLYNNIVVLQHGAVTPPDLAIFQFEPMYPEDKAQFIHILPYPRWLPEEWFLDFDDVEQELAAHKDNPELARAHIREILMLKDRGWIDHSFLRAEVTVFGHDWQESKLFEGGDTIILDNSIDPAKSIIRFAVRNVSLRNLSLVLLILELRDRPTAEQPHMPHPADGVLLPCGS
;
A
#
# COMPACT_ATOMS: atom_id res chain seq x y z
N MET A 1 46.87 -9.24 3.74
CA MET A 1 46.29 -8.07 3.03
C MET A 1 44.85 -7.97 3.49
N ALA A 2 44.57 -6.98 4.35
CA ALA A 2 43.25 -6.78 4.93
C ALA A 2 42.32 -6.17 3.88
N THR A 3 41.18 -6.80 3.67
CA THR A 3 40.05 -6.28 2.89
C THR A 3 39.57 -4.96 3.52
N PRO A 4 39.24 -3.93 2.72
CA PRO A 4 38.69 -2.69 3.27
C PRO A 4 37.32 -2.98 3.88
N SER A 5 37.12 -2.56 5.13
CA SER A 5 35.80 -2.54 5.77
C SER A 5 34.83 -1.76 4.90
N ALA A 6 33.69 -2.35 4.57
CA ALA A 6 32.61 -1.68 3.89
C ALA A 6 32.29 -0.37 4.62
N SER A 7 32.53 0.76 3.96
CA SER A 7 32.11 2.06 4.44
C SER A 7 30.60 2.03 4.63
N HIS A 8 30.13 2.20 5.86
CA HIS A 8 28.74 2.55 6.13
C HIS A 8 28.40 3.78 5.30
N LYS A 9 27.64 3.59 4.22
CA LYS A 9 26.96 4.69 3.56
C LYS A 9 25.92 5.17 4.57
N LYS A 10 26.11 6.38 5.10
CA LYS A 10 25.12 7.05 5.94
C LYS A 10 23.75 7.00 5.26
N SER A 11 22.74 6.58 6.01
CA SER A 11 21.36 6.65 5.53
C SER A 11 20.96 8.13 5.45
N PRO A 12 20.20 8.58 4.45
CA PRO A 12 19.64 9.92 4.44
C PRO A 12 18.71 10.22 5.64
N ASP A 13 18.28 9.19 6.37
CA ASP A 13 17.58 9.35 7.67
C ASP A 13 18.44 10.11 8.70
N ASP A 14 19.77 10.06 8.56
CA ASP A 14 20.72 10.74 9.45
C ASP A 14 20.70 12.27 9.32
N LEU A 15 20.11 12.83 8.25
CA LEU A 15 20.15 14.27 7.99
C LEU A 15 19.08 15.08 8.73
N PHE A 16 17.96 14.46 9.13
CA PHE A 16 16.82 15.16 9.74
C PHE A 16 16.10 14.38 10.85
N LEU A 17 16.23 13.06 10.87
CA LEU A 17 15.38 12.16 11.67
C LEU A 17 16.21 11.23 12.55
N GLY A 18 17.30 11.74 13.15
CA GLY A 18 18.15 10.96 14.07
C GLY A 18 17.36 10.42 15.26
N PHE A 19 16.75 9.24 15.11
CA PHE A 19 15.99 8.56 16.16
C PHE A 19 16.92 7.67 16.95
N ARG A 20 17.56 8.24 17.99
CA ARG A 20 18.16 7.43 19.06
C ARG A 20 17.34 7.56 20.31
N ARG A 21 17.14 6.47 21.06
CA ARG A 21 16.55 6.56 22.39
C ARG A 21 17.47 7.43 23.26
N PHE A 22 16.91 8.28 24.11
CA PHE A 22 17.73 9.05 25.04
C PHE A 22 18.65 8.14 25.86
N SER A 23 18.18 6.95 26.23
CA SER A 23 18.96 5.92 26.94
C SER A 23 20.23 5.46 26.22
N GLU A 24 20.31 5.60 24.90
CA GLU A 24 21.47 5.18 24.08
C GLU A 24 22.56 6.25 24.04
N ILE A 25 22.21 7.52 24.29
CA ILE A 25 23.14 8.64 24.22
C ILE A 25 23.34 9.33 25.58
N GLN A 26 22.52 9.03 26.59
CA GLN A 26 22.55 9.68 27.91
C GLN A 26 23.95 9.67 28.56
N GLY A 27 24.73 8.60 28.32
CA GLY A 27 26.11 8.48 28.84
C GLY A 27 27.13 9.38 28.15
N THR A 28 26.74 10.06 27.08
CA THR A 28 27.58 10.97 26.28
C THR A 28 27.11 12.42 26.36
N VAL A 29 26.03 12.68 27.10
CA VAL A 29 25.48 14.03 27.32
C VAL A 29 26.30 14.73 28.39
N ASP A 30 26.85 15.88 28.04
CA ASP A 30 27.62 16.73 28.93
C ASP A 30 26.69 17.69 29.70
N ARG A 31 26.21 17.22 30.85
CA ARG A 31 25.28 17.95 31.72
C ARG A 31 25.89 19.19 32.37
N ASP A 32 27.21 19.33 32.35
CA ASP A 32 27.88 20.53 32.85
C ASP A 32 27.68 21.73 31.91
N LEU A 33 27.36 21.46 30.65
CA LEU A 33 27.11 22.48 29.64
C LEU A 33 25.63 22.88 29.51
N ASP A 34 24.71 22.23 30.24
CA ASP A 34 23.27 22.43 30.09
C ASP A 34 22.85 23.90 30.29
N CYS A 35 21.93 24.36 29.44
CA CYS A 35 21.22 25.63 29.63
C CYS A 35 19.70 25.43 29.59
N LEU A 36 19.00 26.33 30.26
CA LEU A 36 17.55 26.42 30.32
C LEU A 36 17.08 27.43 29.28
N LEU A 37 16.09 27.07 28.47
CA LEU A 37 15.43 27.91 27.48
C LEU A 37 13.96 28.08 27.86
N GLU A 38 13.55 29.32 28.13
CA GLU A 38 12.16 29.69 28.35
C GLU A 38 11.64 30.53 27.18
N LEU A 39 10.55 30.07 26.56
CA LEU A 39 9.88 30.78 25.48
C LEU A 39 8.58 31.39 26.00
N ARG A 40 8.39 32.69 25.79
CA ARG A 40 7.19 33.42 26.21
C ARG A 40 6.23 33.61 25.04
N SER A 41 4.94 33.60 25.33
CA SER A 41 3.88 33.75 24.31
C SER A 41 3.90 35.10 23.57
N ASP A 42 4.55 36.12 24.15
CA ASP A 42 4.79 37.42 23.50
C ASP A 42 5.94 37.39 22.48
N GLY A 43 6.62 36.25 22.34
CA GLY A 43 7.73 36.03 21.41
C GLY A 43 9.11 36.30 22.02
N ALA A 44 9.20 36.69 23.29
CA ALA A 44 10.46 36.88 23.99
C ALA A 44 11.03 35.56 24.52
N CYS A 45 12.35 35.46 24.57
CA CYS A 45 13.05 34.29 25.09
C CYS A 45 13.94 34.65 26.28
N ARG A 46 14.15 33.70 27.18
CA ARG A 46 15.15 33.78 28.24
C ARG A 46 15.99 32.51 28.20
N VAL A 47 17.31 32.66 28.27
CA VAL A 47 18.24 31.54 28.33
C VAL A 47 19.09 31.69 29.58
N GLU A 48 19.25 30.63 30.35
CA GLU A 48 20.06 30.66 31.59
C GLU A 48 20.94 29.44 31.67
N SER A 49 22.20 29.62 32.09
CA SER A 49 23.08 28.49 32.32
C SER A 49 22.65 27.74 33.57
N ILE A 50 22.53 26.41 33.51
CA ILE A 50 22.21 25.60 34.71
C ILE A 50 23.45 25.51 35.61
N ARG A 51 24.65 25.51 35.01
CA ARG A 51 25.95 25.43 35.70
C ARG A 51 26.94 26.43 35.10
N PRO A 52 28.00 26.85 35.82
CA PRO A 52 28.96 27.83 35.30
C PRO A 52 29.62 27.45 33.97
N GLN A 53 29.83 26.15 33.73
CA GLN A 53 30.49 25.63 32.53
C GLN A 53 29.63 25.76 31.26
N GLY A 54 28.31 25.88 31.39
CA GLY A 54 27.37 26.05 30.26
C GLY A 54 27.33 27.45 29.64
N ILE A 55 28.10 28.42 30.14
CA ILE A 55 28.03 29.82 29.71
C ILE A 55 28.23 30.01 28.19
N ASN A 56 29.09 29.21 27.57
CA ASN A 56 29.33 29.27 26.13
C ASN A 56 28.13 28.74 25.33
N LEU A 57 27.47 27.69 25.82
CA LEU A 57 26.24 27.17 25.20
C LEU A 57 25.11 28.18 25.37
N THR A 58 24.95 28.76 26.57
CA THR A 58 23.97 29.82 26.84
C THR A 58 24.15 30.98 25.85
N ALA A 59 25.35 31.55 25.74
CA ALA A 59 25.62 32.67 24.83
C ALA A 59 25.34 32.33 23.37
N LEU A 60 25.65 31.09 22.94
CA LEU A 60 25.38 30.62 21.59
C LEU A 60 23.88 30.49 21.30
N VAL A 61 23.11 29.92 22.24
CA VAL A 61 21.65 29.78 22.13
C VAL A 61 20.97 31.15 22.17
N GLU A 62 21.41 32.07 23.04
CA GLU A 62 20.93 33.45 23.06
C GLU A 62 21.17 34.17 21.74
N ALA A 63 22.38 34.06 21.18
CA ALA A 63 22.71 34.64 19.89
C ALA A 63 21.83 34.05 18.77
N ALA A 64 21.63 32.74 18.78
CA ALA A 64 20.78 32.04 17.82
C ALA A 64 19.34 32.55 17.84
N LEU A 65 18.74 32.68 19.04
CA LEU A 65 17.37 33.19 19.21
C LEU A 65 17.27 34.67 18.81
N GLY A 66 18.25 35.48 19.20
CA GLY A 66 18.33 36.89 18.80
C GLY A 66 18.38 37.09 17.29
N GLN A 67 19.03 36.19 16.55
CA GLN A 67 19.01 36.22 15.08
C GLN A 67 17.61 35.91 14.51
N ILE A 68 16.90 34.93 15.06
CA ILE A 68 15.54 34.59 14.64
C ILE A 68 14.60 35.77 14.90
N GLU A 69 14.63 36.32 16.12
CA GLU A 69 13.79 37.47 16.51
C GLU A 69 14.06 38.69 15.62
N ARG A 70 15.33 39.00 15.35
CA ARG A 70 15.73 40.10 14.47
C ARG A 70 15.22 39.92 13.04
N LEU A 71 15.32 38.71 12.49
CA LEU A 71 14.79 38.41 11.16
C LEU A 71 13.26 38.48 11.15
N ALA A 72 12.61 37.95 12.19
CA ALA A 72 11.16 38.00 12.36
C ALA A 72 10.63 39.44 12.42
N LEU A 73 11.33 40.39 13.04
CA LEU A 73 10.92 41.80 13.05
C LEU A 73 10.74 42.41 11.64
N ASN A 74 11.42 41.86 10.64
CA ASN A 74 11.44 42.39 9.28
C ASN A 74 10.63 41.54 8.28
N ASP A 75 10.03 40.42 8.70
CA ASP A 75 9.25 39.54 7.84
C ASP A 75 7.97 39.06 8.56
N VAL A 76 6.81 39.46 8.05
CA VAL A 76 5.50 39.25 8.71
C VAL A 76 5.16 37.76 8.84
N ASP A 77 5.50 36.96 7.83
CA ASP A 77 5.22 35.52 7.83
C ASP A 77 6.12 34.80 8.81
N LEU A 78 7.40 35.16 8.85
CA LEU A 78 8.36 34.66 9.84
C LEU A 78 7.97 35.07 11.27
N ALA A 79 7.54 36.32 11.49
CA ALA A 79 7.03 36.78 12.78
C ALA A 79 5.79 36.01 13.23
N GLY A 80 4.89 35.70 12.30
CA GLY A 80 3.71 34.88 12.55
C GLY A 80 4.08 33.47 12.97
N ARG A 81 5.05 32.84 12.28
CA ARG A 81 5.55 31.51 12.64
C ARG A 81 6.28 31.52 13.97
N TRP A 82 7.16 32.49 14.23
CA TRP A 82 7.90 32.60 15.48
C TRP A 82 6.99 32.67 16.70
N ARG A 83 5.96 33.54 16.66
CA ARG A 83 4.95 33.62 17.72
C ARG A 83 4.21 32.29 17.96
N ARG A 84 3.90 31.54 16.89
CA ARG A 84 3.28 30.21 17.02
C ARG A 84 4.22 29.19 17.69
N LEU A 85 5.52 29.24 17.38
CA LEU A 85 6.52 28.39 18.03
C LEU A 85 6.63 28.70 19.53
N CYS A 86 6.73 29.98 19.90
CA CYS A 86 6.81 30.37 21.32
C CYS A 86 5.51 30.07 22.10
N ALA A 87 4.35 30.10 21.44
CA ALA A 87 3.07 29.77 22.05
C ALA A 87 2.74 28.26 22.07
N SER A 88 3.54 27.43 21.38
CA SER A 88 3.27 26.00 21.21
C SER A 88 3.21 25.29 22.57
N PRO A 89 2.20 24.43 22.83
CA PRO A 89 2.13 23.63 24.06
C PRO A 89 3.40 22.81 24.32
N ASN A 90 4.06 22.35 23.25
CA ASN A 90 5.29 21.56 23.32
C ASN A 90 6.52 22.38 23.77
N ASN A 91 6.38 23.71 23.88
CA ASN A 91 7.44 24.66 24.19
C ASN A 91 7.12 25.52 25.44
N LYS A 92 6.01 25.25 26.15
CA LYS A 92 5.54 26.09 27.28
C LYS A 92 6.31 25.91 28.59
N SER A 93 6.92 24.75 28.80
CA SER A 93 7.78 24.49 29.95
C SER A 93 9.20 24.96 29.66
N ALA A 94 9.98 25.23 30.70
CA ALA A 94 11.40 25.49 30.54
C ALA A 94 12.08 24.26 29.88
N LEU A 95 12.76 24.51 28.76
CA LEU A 95 13.35 23.49 27.89
C LEU A 95 14.83 23.38 28.22
N ILE A 96 15.33 22.17 28.47
CA ILE A 96 16.75 21.96 28.73
C ILE A 96 17.46 21.71 27.39
N VAL A 97 18.48 22.52 27.10
CA VAL A 97 19.36 22.37 25.95
C VAL A 97 20.69 21.81 26.44
N SER A 98 21.12 20.70 25.84
CA SER A 98 22.33 19.97 26.20
C SER A 98 23.24 19.74 25.00
N VAL A 99 24.43 19.24 25.26
CA VAL A 99 25.41 18.85 24.25
C VAL A 99 25.81 17.39 24.44
N ALA A 100 26.03 16.66 23.35
CA ALA A 100 26.52 15.28 23.38
C ALA A 100 27.71 15.06 22.44
N GLU A 101 28.66 14.22 22.86
CA GLU A 101 29.84 13.82 22.07
C GLU A 101 29.46 12.98 20.84
N HIS A 102 28.48 12.09 21.00
CA HIS A 102 28.13 11.08 20.00
C HIS A 102 26.69 11.27 19.56
N LEU A 103 26.53 12.14 18.56
CA LEU A 103 25.29 12.33 17.82
C LEU A 103 25.58 12.19 16.31
N ASP A 104 24.73 11.45 15.61
CA ASP A 104 24.90 11.16 14.18
C ASP A 104 24.51 12.36 13.29
N CYS A 105 23.69 13.27 13.83
CA CYS A 105 23.25 14.52 13.24
C CYS A 105 23.79 15.74 14.02
N ASP A 106 23.49 16.95 13.55
CA ASP A 106 23.91 18.20 14.21
C ASP A 106 23.17 18.47 15.52
N ALA A 107 21.87 18.13 15.55
CA ALA A 107 20.99 18.37 16.68
C ALA A 107 19.73 17.48 16.61
N VAL A 108 19.12 17.21 17.77
CA VAL A 108 17.90 16.41 17.89
C VAL A 108 17.01 16.96 19.00
N ARG A 109 15.70 16.76 18.88
CA ARG A 109 14.71 17.05 19.94
C ARG A 109 14.27 15.77 20.64
N TYR A 110 14.15 15.86 21.95
CA TYR A 110 13.57 14.86 22.83
C TYR A 110 12.33 15.40 23.54
N TYR A 111 11.37 14.51 23.79
CA TYR A 111 10.22 14.76 24.64
C TYR A 111 10.45 14.02 25.96
N PRO A 112 10.94 14.70 27.00
CA PRO A 112 11.37 14.05 28.23
C PRO A 112 10.21 13.33 28.92
N GLY A 113 10.46 12.11 29.38
CA GLY A 113 9.52 11.33 30.18
C GLY A 113 9.57 11.71 31.67
N SER A 114 10.69 12.30 32.09
CA SER A 114 10.96 12.70 33.48
C SER A 114 11.47 14.14 33.57
N PRO A 115 11.20 14.87 34.68
CA PRO A 115 11.80 16.18 34.93
C PRO A 115 13.34 16.13 34.92
N GLY A 116 13.99 17.09 34.26
CA GLY A 116 15.46 17.20 34.20
C GLY A 116 16.13 16.48 33.03
N GLU A 117 15.38 15.74 32.21
CA GLU A 117 15.85 15.25 30.92
C GLU A 117 15.92 16.38 29.88
N PRO A 118 16.89 16.34 28.95
CA PRO A 118 17.07 17.39 27.97
C PRO A 118 15.97 17.34 26.92
N ASN A 119 15.56 18.52 26.45
CA ASN A 119 14.62 18.69 25.35
C ASN A 119 15.35 18.80 24.01
N PHE A 120 16.52 19.42 23.98
CA PHE A 120 17.33 19.56 22.78
C PHE A 120 18.74 19.10 23.07
N ILE A 121 19.32 18.33 22.15
CA ILE A 121 20.72 17.90 22.26
C ILE A 121 21.44 18.28 20.97
N PHE A 122 22.46 19.10 21.11
CA PHE A 122 23.37 19.44 20.03
C PHE A 122 24.59 18.53 20.02
N ARG A 123 25.11 18.23 18.84
CA ARG A 123 26.40 17.57 18.71
C ARG A 123 27.52 18.52 19.14
N ARG A 124 28.42 18.06 20.01
CA ARG A 124 29.53 18.88 20.52
C ARG A 124 30.36 19.54 19.43
N LYS A 125 30.81 18.76 18.46
CA LYS A 125 31.59 19.27 17.31
C LYS A 125 30.85 20.33 16.49
N PHE A 126 29.52 20.26 16.44
CA PHE A 126 28.71 21.24 15.72
C PHE A 126 28.68 22.58 16.46
N VAL A 127 28.45 22.57 17.78
CA VAL A 127 28.44 23.81 18.58
C VAL A 127 29.83 24.40 18.81
N GLU A 128 30.86 23.56 18.95
CA GLU A 128 32.26 24.00 19.06
C GLU A 128 32.73 24.77 17.82
N LYS A 129 32.34 24.30 16.63
CA LYS A 129 32.62 25.01 15.37
C LYS A 129 32.03 26.43 15.37
N GLU A 130 30.88 26.61 16.00
CA GLU A 130 30.22 27.91 16.09
C GLU A 130 30.79 28.77 17.22
N TRP A 131 31.30 28.19 18.32
CA TRP A 131 32.01 28.92 19.39
C TRP A 131 33.23 29.67 18.87
N ASP A 132 33.96 29.05 17.95
CA ASP A 132 35.19 29.61 17.37
C ASP A 132 34.92 30.56 16.18
N ALA A 133 33.66 30.83 15.84
CA ALA A 133 33.30 31.63 14.67
C ALA A 133 33.30 33.14 14.96
N GLU A 134 34.32 33.86 14.49
CA GLU A 134 34.36 35.33 14.51
C GLU A 134 33.53 35.93 13.36
N SER A 135 32.21 36.09 13.51
CA SER A 135 31.41 36.84 12.50
C SER A 135 29.99 37.23 12.94
N ASP A 136 29.37 38.20 12.24
CA ASP A 136 27.93 38.56 12.37
C ASP A 136 26.91 37.41 12.16
N ALA A 137 27.37 36.21 11.77
CA ALA A 137 26.56 34.99 11.68
C ALA A 137 26.81 34.00 12.82
N PHE A 138 27.51 34.41 13.87
CA PHE A 138 27.68 33.61 15.08
C PHE A 138 26.31 33.10 15.57
N GLY A 139 26.21 31.79 15.74
CA GLY A 139 24.99 31.13 16.19
C GLY A 139 23.90 31.02 15.13
N PHE A 140 24.11 31.45 13.87
CA PHE A 140 23.08 31.35 12.85
C PHE A 140 22.84 29.90 12.39
N ALA A 141 23.88 29.06 12.35
CA ALA A 141 23.69 27.62 12.10
C ALA A 141 22.84 26.97 13.23
N VAL A 142 23.10 27.36 14.48
CA VAL A 142 22.30 26.94 15.64
C VAL A 142 20.88 27.49 15.56
N ALA A 143 20.70 28.73 15.09
CA ALA A 143 19.39 29.35 14.89
C ALA A 143 18.53 28.54 13.91
N ILE A 144 19.10 28.12 12.78
CA ILE A 144 18.41 27.26 11.79
C ILE A 144 17.96 25.95 12.46
N ARG A 145 18.85 25.28 13.19
CA ARG A 145 18.53 24.03 13.88
C ARG A 145 17.49 24.21 14.98
N LEU A 146 17.64 25.23 15.84
CA LEU A 146 16.66 25.53 16.89
C LEU A 146 15.29 25.86 16.31
N PHE A 147 15.22 26.70 15.27
CA PHE A 147 13.96 27.08 14.63
C PHE A 147 13.20 25.85 14.09
N HIS A 148 13.94 24.94 13.45
CA HIS A 148 13.40 23.67 12.96
C HIS A 148 12.94 22.77 14.12
N LEU A 149 13.82 22.50 15.10
CA LEU A 149 13.53 21.63 16.24
C LEU A 149 12.35 22.14 17.09
N LEU A 150 12.23 23.45 17.31
CA LEU A 150 11.12 24.05 18.05
C LEU A 150 9.75 23.77 17.41
N GLY A 151 9.72 23.56 16.11
CA GLY A 151 8.52 23.23 15.36
C GLY A 151 8.18 21.75 15.33
N GLN A 152 9.08 20.86 15.72
CA GLN A 152 8.80 19.42 15.78
C GLN A 152 7.66 19.12 16.78
N GLU A 153 7.00 17.99 16.57
CA GLU A 153 5.92 17.47 17.42
C GLU A 153 6.29 16.08 17.94
N PRO A 154 5.68 15.61 19.05
CA PRO A 154 5.85 14.24 19.51
C PRO A 154 5.55 13.24 18.39
N PHE A 155 6.31 12.16 18.32
CA PHE A 155 6.06 11.12 17.34
C PHE A 155 4.71 10.46 17.61
N VAL A 156 3.81 10.55 16.62
CA VAL A 156 2.49 9.88 16.66
C VAL A 156 2.43 8.77 15.63
N SER A 157 2.95 9.01 14.43
CA SER A 157 3.02 8.05 13.34
C SER A 157 4.06 8.46 12.30
N GLN A 158 4.46 7.52 11.44
CA GLN A 158 5.39 7.80 10.34
C GLN A 158 4.84 8.84 9.36
N TYR A 159 3.54 8.80 9.03
CA TYR A 159 2.94 9.81 8.17
C TYR A 159 3.01 11.20 8.81
N LYS A 160 2.57 11.33 10.07
CA LYS A 160 2.58 12.62 10.77
C LYS A 160 3.98 13.18 10.89
N LEU A 161 4.96 12.33 11.18
CA LEU A 161 6.37 12.71 11.19
C LEU A 161 6.80 13.34 9.85
N LEU A 162 6.58 12.63 8.72
CA LEU A 162 6.98 13.10 7.40
C LEU A 162 6.20 14.35 6.96
N ARG A 163 4.90 14.42 7.32
CA ARG A 163 4.04 15.58 7.09
C ARG A 163 4.54 16.80 7.85
N THR A 164 4.94 16.63 9.11
CA THR A 164 5.52 17.67 9.96
C THR A 164 6.85 18.12 9.40
N GLU A 165 7.75 17.21 9.03
CA GLU A 165 9.04 17.53 8.42
C GLU A 165 8.89 18.40 7.16
N TYR A 166 7.92 18.05 6.29
CA TYR A 166 7.60 18.87 5.13
C TYR A 166 7.12 20.30 5.49
N GLU A 167 6.31 20.47 6.55
CA GLU A 167 5.94 21.80 7.05
C GLU A 167 7.12 22.55 7.66
N LEU A 168 8.04 21.85 8.32
CA LEU A 168 9.25 22.45 8.89
C LEU A 168 10.16 22.99 7.79
N LEU A 169 10.33 22.28 6.68
CA LEU A 169 11.10 22.79 5.55
C LEU A 169 10.45 23.99 4.86
N LYS A 170 9.11 24.06 4.82
CA LYS A 170 8.41 25.27 4.40
C LYS A 170 8.64 26.42 5.39
N ALA A 171 8.75 26.15 6.68
CA ALA A 171 9.10 27.15 7.68
C ALA A 171 10.58 27.59 7.54
N ASP A 172 11.51 26.67 7.31
CA ASP A 172 12.92 26.95 7.09
C ASP A 172 13.13 27.79 5.83
N LEU A 173 12.31 27.59 4.79
CA LEU A 173 12.27 28.48 3.62
C LEU A 173 11.92 29.92 3.98
N LEU A 174 11.05 30.18 4.97
CA LEU A 174 10.76 31.54 5.44
C LEU A 174 12.00 32.15 6.11
N LEU A 175 12.66 31.38 6.99
CA LEU A 175 13.89 31.82 7.65
C LEU A 175 15.01 32.08 6.63
N TYR A 176 15.19 31.18 5.67
CA TYR A 176 16.13 31.31 4.56
C TYR A 176 15.88 32.57 3.74
N ARG A 177 14.62 32.83 3.33
CA ARG A 177 14.26 34.03 2.56
C ARG A 177 14.54 35.32 3.34
N ALA A 178 14.22 35.34 4.64
CA ALA A 178 14.52 36.49 5.48
C ALA A 178 16.04 36.72 5.60
N ALA A 179 16.80 35.65 5.84
CA ALA A 179 18.26 35.72 5.96
C ALA A 179 18.96 36.06 4.63
N ALA A 180 18.43 35.60 3.49
CA ALA A 180 18.95 35.94 2.16
C ALA A 180 18.73 37.41 1.79
N ARG A 181 17.70 38.06 2.37
CA ARG A 181 17.47 39.51 2.24
C ARG A 181 18.28 40.33 3.24
N ASP A 182 18.80 39.68 4.28
CA ASP A 182 19.61 40.33 5.31
C ASP A 182 21.06 40.48 4.83
N GLY A 183 21.50 41.73 4.64
CA GLY A 183 22.83 42.03 4.10
C GLY A 183 24.01 41.50 4.92
N ARG A 184 23.81 41.08 6.17
CA ARG A 184 24.86 40.49 7.03
C ARG A 184 24.95 38.96 6.92
N LEU A 185 23.83 38.31 6.57
CA LEU A 185 23.71 36.84 6.54
C LEU A 185 23.71 36.26 5.13
N ALA A 186 23.31 37.03 4.11
CA ALA A 186 23.16 36.53 2.73
C ALA A 186 24.41 35.80 2.20
N GLY A 187 25.61 36.33 2.43
CA GLY A 187 26.88 35.72 2.00
C GLY A 187 27.34 34.52 2.83
N LYS A 188 26.62 34.17 3.90
CA LYS A 188 27.01 33.15 4.90
C LYS A 188 26.08 31.95 4.94
N LEU A 189 25.00 31.95 4.15
CA LEU A 189 24.01 30.86 4.10
C LEU A 189 24.65 29.51 3.74
N ILE A 190 25.64 29.50 2.84
CA ILE A 190 26.33 28.27 2.40
C ILE A 190 27.11 27.58 3.53
N CYS A 191 27.53 28.34 4.55
CA CYS A 191 28.27 27.81 5.70
C CYS A 191 27.34 27.45 6.86
N ALA A 192 26.16 28.08 6.94
CA ALA A 192 25.20 27.92 8.04
C ALA A 192 24.24 26.74 7.85
N TYR A 193 23.87 26.42 6.60
CA TYR A 193 23.07 25.24 6.29
C TYR A 193 23.96 24.03 6.00
N ALA A 194 23.48 22.83 6.35
CA ALA A 194 24.04 21.60 5.79
C ALA A 194 23.82 21.60 4.27
N PRO A 195 24.80 21.17 3.44
CA PRO A 195 24.70 21.25 1.98
C PRO A 195 23.43 20.63 1.40
N GLU A 196 23.01 19.49 1.92
CA GLU A 196 21.81 18.77 1.47
C GLU A 196 20.52 19.51 1.85
N HIS A 197 20.47 20.08 3.05
CA HIS A 197 19.35 20.92 3.49
C HIS A 197 19.27 22.19 2.63
N LEU A 198 20.39 22.87 2.45
CA LEU A 198 20.46 24.09 1.64
C LEU A 198 19.94 23.83 0.22
N ALA A 199 20.36 22.72 -0.40
CA ALA A 199 19.91 22.35 -1.75
C ALA A 199 18.38 22.18 -1.83
N VAL A 200 17.74 21.60 -0.80
CA VAL A 200 16.28 21.45 -0.76
C VAL A 200 15.58 22.80 -0.59
N VAL A 201 16.04 23.64 0.34
CA VAL A 201 15.43 24.95 0.62
C VAL A 201 15.62 25.92 -0.55
N GLU A 202 16.80 25.94 -1.18
CA GLU A 202 17.06 26.70 -2.40
C GLU A 202 16.16 26.22 -3.56
N TRP A 203 16.00 24.91 -3.70
CA TRP A 203 15.10 24.35 -4.71
C TRP A 203 13.65 24.77 -4.44
N PHE A 204 13.16 24.68 -3.20
CA PHE A 204 11.83 25.17 -2.81
C PHE A 204 11.65 26.66 -3.08
N ASN A 205 12.73 27.44 -2.99
CA ASN A 205 12.72 28.86 -3.30
C ASN A 205 12.61 29.17 -4.81
N SER A 206 12.93 28.21 -5.68
CA SER A 206 12.80 28.35 -7.14
C SER A 206 11.34 28.30 -7.61
N GLU A 207 11.08 28.73 -8.85
CA GLU A 207 9.76 28.62 -9.47
C GLU A 207 9.28 27.15 -9.55
N ALA A 208 10.18 26.23 -9.91
CA ALA A 208 9.89 24.80 -9.99
C ALA A 208 9.54 24.20 -8.62
N GLY A 209 10.31 24.53 -7.57
CA GLY A 209 10.04 24.05 -6.21
C GLY A 209 8.75 24.66 -5.62
N SER A 210 8.48 25.94 -5.86
CA SER A 210 7.21 26.57 -5.46
C SER A 210 6.00 25.90 -6.11
N GLY A 211 6.09 25.59 -7.42
CA GLY A 211 5.07 24.81 -8.13
C GLY A 211 4.91 23.40 -7.58
N PHE A 212 6.01 22.75 -7.19
CA PHE A 212 6.00 21.45 -6.53
C PHE A 212 5.27 21.51 -5.17
N CYS A 213 5.64 22.44 -4.28
CA CYS A 213 5.02 22.55 -2.95
C CYS A 213 3.51 22.81 -3.04
N LYS A 214 3.07 23.71 -3.93
CA LYS A 214 1.63 23.94 -4.16
C LYS A 214 0.90 22.68 -4.61
N THR A 215 1.52 21.93 -5.51
CA THR A 215 0.94 20.68 -6.05
C THR A 215 0.92 19.58 -4.99
N LEU A 216 1.95 19.51 -4.13
CA LEU A 216 2.02 18.57 -3.02
C LEU A 216 0.99 18.92 -1.93
N ASP A 217 0.81 20.20 -1.59
CA ASP A 217 -0.22 20.65 -0.66
C ASP A 217 -1.63 20.24 -1.15
N LEU A 218 -1.94 20.43 -2.44
CA LEU A 218 -3.20 19.97 -3.04
C LEU A 218 -3.40 18.45 -2.96
N LEU A 219 -2.32 17.68 -3.15
CA LEU A 219 -2.36 16.23 -3.02
C LEU A 219 -2.67 15.82 -1.57
N LEU A 220 -2.05 16.46 -0.59
CA LEU A 220 -2.26 16.20 0.83
C LEU A 220 -3.71 16.48 1.23
N ASP A 221 -4.23 17.66 0.87
CA ASP A 221 -5.61 18.05 1.16
C ASP A 221 -6.62 17.06 0.57
N GLU A 222 -6.40 16.61 -0.68
CA GLU A 222 -7.29 15.65 -1.32
C GLU A 222 -7.21 14.28 -0.65
N LEU A 223 -6.02 13.80 -0.28
CA LEU A 223 -5.88 12.51 0.44
C LEU A 223 -6.56 12.54 1.80
N GLU A 224 -6.35 13.60 2.58
CA GLU A 224 -6.98 13.75 3.90
C GLU A 224 -8.51 13.86 3.76
N LYS A 225 -9.00 14.52 2.71
CA LYS A 225 -10.43 14.56 2.40
C LYS A 225 -10.99 13.17 2.07
N LEU A 226 -10.32 12.40 1.21
CA LEU A 226 -10.76 11.04 0.83
C LEU A 226 -10.81 10.12 2.05
N GLU A 227 -9.82 10.21 2.94
CA GLU A 227 -9.79 9.44 4.18
C GLU A 227 -10.90 9.86 5.16
N ASN A 228 -11.21 11.15 5.26
CA ASN A 228 -12.31 11.64 6.08
C ASN A 228 -13.68 11.19 5.56
N GLU A 229 -13.88 11.21 4.23
CA GLU A 229 -15.07 10.67 3.59
C GLU A 229 -15.24 9.17 3.88
N LEU A 230 -14.16 8.41 3.77
CA LEU A 230 -14.10 6.99 4.14
C LEU A 230 -14.46 6.75 5.60
N ASN A 231 -13.81 7.47 6.50
CA ASN A 231 -14.06 7.38 7.93
C ASN A 231 -15.52 7.70 8.27
N SER A 232 -16.12 8.68 7.59
CA SER A 232 -17.53 9.02 7.73
C SER A 232 -18.45 7.87 7.28
N LEU A 233 -18.19 7.28 6.11
CA LEU A 233 -18.92 6.12 5.60
C LEU A 233 -18.84 4.93 6.56
N TYR A 234 -17.64 4.62 7.06
CA TYR A 234 -17.42 3.53 8.00
C TYR A 234 -18.07 3.77 9.37
N ARG A 235 -18.13 5.03 9.83
CA ARG A 235 -18.83 5.38 11.08
C ARG A 235 -20.36 5.26 10.94
N ASN A 236 -20.91 5.71 9.80
CA ASN A 236 -22.36 5.77 9.56
C ASN A 236 -22.95 4.55 8.82
N HIS A 237 -22.21 3.44 8.76
CA HIS A 237 -22.57 2.23 8.03
C HIS A 237 -23.95 1.64 8.35
N GLY A 238 -24.45 1.80 9.59
CA GLY A 238 -25.76 1.29 10.03
C GLY A 238 -26.94 1.88 9.24
N ASP A 239 -26.77 3.08 8.69
CA ASP A 239 -27.78 3.77 7.87
C ASP A 239 -27.53 3.57 6.35
N THR A 240 -26.43 2.89 5.99
CA THR A 240 -25.93 2.84 4.61
C THR A 240 -26.24 1.49 3.98
N HIS A 241 -27.20 1.45 3.06
CA HIS A 241 -27.53 0.24 2.32
C HIS A 241 -26.61 0.04 1.11
N MET A 242 -26.08 -1.18 0.90
CA MET A 242 -25.13 -1.46 -0.18
C MET A 242 -25.70 -1.35 -1.61
N TYR A 243 -27.01 -1.15 -1.73
CA TYR A 243 -27.72 -0.94 -2.99
C TYR A 243 -28.18 0.51 -3.20
N ASP A 244 -27.84 1.43 -2.30
CA ASP A 244 -28.13 2.85 -2.51
C ASP A 244 -27.23 3.41 -3.63
N VAL A 245 -27.88 3.88 -4.70
CA VAL A 245 -27.20 4.47 -5.87
C VAL A 245 -26.30 5.63 -5.47
N ARG A 246 -26.68 6.46 -4.49
CA ARG A 246 -25.87 7.60 -4.05
C ARG A 246 -24.58 7.14 -3.37
N VAL A 247 -24.66 6.06 -2.59
CA VAL A 247 -23.49 5.47 -1.93
C VAL A 247 -22.54 4.89 -2.98
N LEU A 248 -23.08 4.21 -3.99
CA LEU A 248 -22.31 3.63 -5.08
C LEU A 248 -21.66 4.72 -5.97
N GLU A 249 -22.36 5.81 -6.26
CA GLU A 249 -21.84 6.97 -6.99
C GLU A 249 -20.74 7.69 -6.21
N ALA A 250 -20.98 7.99 -4.92
CA ALA A 250 -19.99 8.62 -4.05
C ALA A 250 -18.73 7.76 -3.93
N ARG A 251 -18.88 6.43 -3.85
CA ARG A 251 -17.77 5.49 -3.89
C ARG A 251 -17.01 5.55 -5.22
N ARG A 252 -17.70 5.48 -6.35
CA ARG A 252 -17.07 5.54 -7.68
C ARG A 252 -16.27 6.84 -7.85
N ASP A 253 -16.84 7.96 -7.42
CA ASP A 253 -16.16 9.26 -7.46
C ASP A 253 -14.91 9.28 -6.57
N ARG A 254 -15.04 8.85 -5.31
CA ARG A 254 -13.92 8.80 -4.36
C ARG A 254 -12.78 7.92 -4.87
N ILE A 255 -13.09 6.71 -5.35
CA ILE A 255 -12.09 5.80 -5.93
C ILE A 255 -11.38 6.46 -7.13
N LYS A 256 -12.15 7.10 -8.02
CA LYS A 256 -11.58 7.81 -9.18
C LYS A 256 -10.66 8.94 -8.75
N ARG A 257 -11.08 9.77 -7.79
CA ARG A 257 -10.25 10.87 -7.25
C ARG A 257 -8.98 10.35 -6.60
N ALA A 258 -9.07 9.33 -5.76
CA ALA A 258 -7.91 8.68 -5.13
C ALA A 258 -6.87 8.23 -6.17
N PHE A 259 -7.30 7.56 -7.24
CA PHE A 259 -6.40 7.11 -8.30
C PHE A 259 -5.87 8.27 -9.18
N GLN A 260 -6.64 9.33 -9.38
CA GLN A 260 -6.19 10.52 -10.12
C GLN A 260 -5.17 11.34 -9.32
N SER A 261 -5.28 11.35 -8.00
CA SER A 261 -4.39 12.11 -7.15
C SER A 261 -3.11 11.33 -6.84
N ALA A 262 -3.23 10.07 -6.42
CA ALA A 262 -2.17 9.41 -5.69
C ALA A 262 -1.73 8.03 -6.21
N ASP A 263 -2.27 7.55 -7.34
CA ASP A 263 -1.85 6.27 -7.92
C ASP A 263 -0.43 6.38 -8.51
N PRO A 264 0.57 5.63 -7.99
CA PRO A 264 1.93 5.66 -8.51
C PRO A 264 2.08 4.98 -9.88
N ASP A 265 1.19 4.05 -10.26
CA ASP A 265 1.23 3.41 -11.58
C ASP A 265 0.56 4.27 -12.67
N ASN A 266 -0.30 5.20 -12.26
CA ASN A 266 -0.96 6.11 -13.20
C ASN A 266 -0.02 7.26 -13.53
N SER A 267 0.61 7.21 -14.71
CA SER A 267 1.54 8.25 -15.18
C SER A 267 0.93 9.66 -15.26
N LYS A 268 -0.40 9.79 -15.24
CA LYS A 268 -1.14 11.06 -15.25
C LYS A 268 -1.52 11.54 -13.85
N SER A 269 -1.32 10.75 -12.79
CA SER A 269 -1.69 11.15 -11.44
C SER A 269 -0.86 12.33 -10.93
N VAL A 270 -1.38 13.07 -9.95
CA VAL A 270 -0.67 14.19 -9.31
C VAL A 270 0.64 13.68 -8.69
N LEU A 271 0.59 12.58 -7.95
CA LEU A 271 1.77 11.96 -7.34
C LEU A 271 2.82 11.54 -8.36
N SER A 272 2.43 10.90 -9.46
CA SER A 272 3.39 10.48 -10.49
C SER A 272 4.08 11.68 -11.15
N LYS A 273 3.38 12.80 -11.32
CA LYS A 273 3.98 14.05 -11.79
C LYS A 273 4.95 14.63 -10.76
N LEU A 274 4.56 14.68 -9.48
CA LEU A 274 5.42 15.11 -8.38
C LEU A 274 6.70 14.28 -8.30
N LYS A 275 6.59 12.94 -8.36
CA LYS A 275 7.73 12.02 -8.40
C LYS A 275 8.64 12.31 -9.59
N LYS A 276 8.11 12.49 -10.80
CA LYS A 276 8.94 12.85 -11.98
C LYS A 276 9.63 14.20 -11.82
N CYS A 277 8.93 15.22 -11.32
CA CYS A 277 9.51 16.54 -11.07
C CYS A 277 10.65 16.47 -10.04
N PHE A 278 10.44 15.72 -8.95
CA PHE A 278 11.41 15.58 -7.87
C PHE A 278 12.60 14.68 -8.24
N LEU A 279 12.35 13.57 -8.95
CA LEU A 279 13.40 12.62 -9.37
C LEU A 279 14.40 13.23 -10.36
N ASN A 280 14.02 14.32 -11.03
CA ASN A 280 14.89 15.09 -11.90
C ASN A 280 15.61 16.25 -11.18
N GLY A 281 15.36 16.43 -9.87
CA GLY A 281 16.01 17.44 -9.01
C GLY A 281 17.24 16.91 -8.26
N PRO A 282 18.00 17.80 -7.57
CA PRO A 282 19.31 17.48 -6.98
C PRO A 282 19.32 16.53 -5.76
N GLY A 283 18.19 15.92 -5.37
CA GLY A 283 18.08 15.11 -4.13
C GLY A 283 17.21 13.84 -4.25
N ALA A 284 17.16 13.26 -5.46
CA ALA A 284 16.07 12.40 -5.92
C ALA A 284 15.92 11.01 -5.29
N ARG A 285 16.99 10.33 -4.86
CA ARG A 285 16.90 8.93 -4.41
C ARG A 285 17.21 8.83 -2.92
N ASN A 286 16.29 8.21 -2.18
CA ASN A 286 16.35 7.97 -0.73
C ASN A 286 16.25 9.21 0.18
N SER A 287 15.82 10.38 -0.30
CA SER A 287 15.56 11.54 0.57
C SER A 287 14.21 11.44 1.30
N PHE A 288 14.02 12.23 2.36
CA PHE A 288 12.75 12.26 3.10
C PHE A 288 11.54 12.57 2.17
N LEU A 289 11.69 13.43 1.16
CA LEU A 289 10.63 13.72 0.17
C LEU A 289 10.30 12.50 -0.69
N SER A 290 11.32 11.71 -1.07
CA SER A 290 11.10 10.45 -1.78
C SER A 290 10.29 9.47 -0.90
N LEU A 291 10.67 9.33 0.37
CA LEU A 291 9.95 8.51 1.35
C LEU A 291 8.52 9.02 1.55
N PHE A 292 8.34 10.34 1.64
CA PHE A 292 7.04 10.95 1.84
C PHE A 292 6.12 10.72 0.64
N LEU A 293 6.59 10.96 -0.59
CA LEU A 293 5.85 10.66 -1.80
C LEU A 293 5.52 9.17 -1.95
N GLU A 294 6.37 8.28 -1.43
CA GLU A 294 6.09 6.85 -1.38
C GLU A 294 4.92 6.54 -0.43
N VAL A 295 4.97 7.02 0.81
CA VAL A 295 3.89 6.87 1.80
C VAL A 295 2.57 7.47 1.28
N LEU A 296 2.59 8.63 0.63
CA LEU A 296 1.38 9.23 0.04
C LEU A 296 0.79 8.37 -1.07
N GLY A 297 1.61 7.71 -1.88
CA GLY A 297 1.13 6.77 -2.89
C GLY A 297 0.46 5.55 -2.27
N GLN A 298 1.08 4.97 -1.24
CA GLN A 298 0.52 3.84 -0.50
C GLN A 298 -0.85 4.19 0.11
N ARG A 299 -0.95 5.37 0.75
CA ARG A 299 -2.20 5.87 1.35
C ARG A 299 -3.29 6.17 0.32
N GLY A 300 -2.93 6.79 -0.80
CA GLY A 300 -3.90 7.10 -1.84
C GLY A 300 -4.44 5.86 -2.55
N VAL A 301 -3.57 4.88 -2.83
CA VAL A 301 -4.00 3.59 -3.37
C VAL A 301 -4.92 2.88 -2.39
N ALA A 302 -4.58 2.89 -1.09
CA ALA A 302 -5.44 2.42 -0.01
C ALA A 302 -6.81 3.10 0.01
N ALA A 303 -6.88 4.44 -0.05
CA ALA A 303 -8.14 5.18 -0.08
C ALA A 303 -8.98 4.89 -1.33
N GLY A 304 -8.35 4.54 -2.45
CA GLY A 304 -9.04 4.14 -3.68
C GLY A 304 -9.49 2.67 -3.72
N ARG A 305 -9.19 1.88 -2.69
CA ARG A 305 -9.40 0.43 -2.68
C ARG A 305 -10.09 0.03 -1.39
N GLU A 306 -11.39 -0.25 -1.46
CA GLU A 306 -12.22 -0.46 -0.28
C GLU A 306 -12.83 -1.84 -0.28
N SER A 307 -12.82 -2.48 0.89
CA SER A 307 -13.75 -3.57 1.17
C SER A 307 -15.10 -2.97 1.48
N PHE A 308 -16.14 -3.40 0.78
CA PHE A 308 -17.52 -2.98 1.05
C PHE A 308 -18.39 -4.16 1.50
N PHE A 309 -17.75 -5.30 1.79
CA PHE A 309 -18.39 -6.45 2.42
C PHE A 309 -18.94 -6.12 3.82
N PHE A 310 -18.37 -5.11 4.50
CA PHE A 310 -18.87 -4.60 5.79
C PHE A 310 -20.27 -3.95 5.71
N LEU A 311 -20.76 -3.58 4.53
CA LEU A 311 -22.10 -2.98 4.33
C LEU A 311 -23.22 -4.02 4.21
N ASN A 312 -22.90 -5.30 4.40
CA ASN A 312 -23.91 -6.35 4.41
C ASN A 312 -24.78 -6.24 5.68
N HIS A 313 -26.10 -6.17 5.48
CA HIS A 313 -27.10 -6.08 6.55
C HIS A 313 -28.04 -7.29 6.60
N GLU A 314 -27.76 -8.33 5.81
CA GLU A 314 -28.56 -9.56 5.77
C GLU A 314 -27.74 -10.76 6.28
N PRO A 315 -28.29 -11.65 7.12
CA PRO A 315 -27.61 -12.89 7.52
C PRO A 315 -27.21 -13.77 6.33
N PHE A 316 -28.02 -13.74 5.26
CA PHE A 316 -27.75 -14.41 4.00
C PHE A 316 -27.78 -13.38 2.86
N GLY A 317 -26.68 -12.64 2.71
CA GLY A 317 -26.57 -11.48 1.83
C GLY A 317 -25.89 -11.75 0.50
N ARG A 318 -25.89 -10.73 -0.37
CA ARG A 318 -25.30 -10.75 -1.71
C ARG A 318 -24.55 -9.46 -2.01
N ILE A 319 -23.40 -9.58 -2.64
CA ILE A 319 -22.76 -8.49 -3.37
C ILE A 319 -22.89 -8.74 -4.88
N PRO A 320 -23.63 -7.90 -5.61
CA PRO A 320 -23.71 -8.03 -7.06
C PRO A 320 -22.37 -7.84 -7.76
N PHE A 321 -22.12 -8.62 -8.81
CA PHE A 321 -20.92 -8.52 -9.64
C PHE A 321 -20.59 -7.10 -10.10
N ARG A 322 -21.60 -6.35 -10.55
CA ARG A 322 -21.47 -4.96 -11.00
C ARG A 322 -20.91 -3.99 -9.93
N HIS A 323 -21.08 -4.30 -8.64
CA HIS A 323 -20.54 -3.47 -7.55
C HIS A 323 -19.07 -3.80 -7.25
N LEU A 324 -18.61 -5.00 -7.62
CA LEU A 324 -17.24 -5.47 -7.46
C LEU A 324 -16.29 -5.00 -8.58
N LYS A 325 -16.81 -4.39 -9.65
CA LYS A 325 -16.01 -3.87 -10.77
C LYS A 325 -15.03 -2.78 -10.30
N ASN A 326 -13.76 -2.91 -10.66
CA ASN A 326 -12.74 -1.91 -10.35
C ASN A 326 -12.80 -0.78 -11.40
N PRO A 327 -13.15 0.46 -11.03
CA PRO A 327 -13.25 1.57 -11.98
C PRO A 327 -11.89 2.04 -12.53
N ARG A 328 -10.76 1.55 -12.01
CA ARG A 328 -9.39 1.90 -12.44
C ARG A 328 -9.04 1.39 -13.84
N ILE A 329 -9.64 0.28 -14.26
CA ILE A 329 -9.33 -0.37 -15.53
C ILE A 329 -10.59 -0.32 -16.39
N PRO A 330 -10.88 0.82 -17.06
CA PRO A 330 -11.85 0.82 -18.14
C PRO A 330 -11.40 -0.25 -19.12
N CYS A 331 -12.22 -1.27 -19.30
CA CYS A 331 -11.83 -2.41 -20.08
C CYS A 331 -12.71 -2.47 -21.33
N PRO A 332 -12.23 -1.90 -22.44
CA PRO A 332 -13.00 -1.84 -23.66
C PRO A 332 -13.26 -3.25 -24.19
N TRP A 333 -14.27 -3.34 -25.05
CA TRP A 333 -14.80 -4.47 -25.80
C TRP A 333 -13.87 -5.67 -26.10
N LEU A 334 -12.57 -5.45 -26.35
CA LEU A 334 -11.58 -6.48 -26.73
C LEU A 334 -10.30 -6.49 -25.88
N ALA A 335 -10.30 -5.84 -24.73
CA ALA A 335 -9.14 -5.83 -23.83
C ALA A 335 -9.03 -7.12 -23.01
N ASP A 336 -7.80 -7.44 -22.61
CA ASP A 336 -7.52 -8.35 -21.50
C ASP A 336 -8.11 -7.75 -20.22
N TRP A 337 -8.82 -8.59 -19.47
CA TRP A 337 -9.54 -8.18 -18.28
C TRP A 337 -8.74 -8.54 -17.04
N LYS A 338 -8.53 -7.55 -16.17
CA LYS A 338 -7.96 -7.78 -14.84
C LYS A 338 -8.86 -7.14 -13.79
N ARG A 339 -9.38 -7.97 -12.88
CA ARG A 339 -10.18 -7.57 -11.72
C ARG A 339 -9.32 -7.62 -10.49
N GLN A 340 -9.51 -6.67 -9.59
CA GLN A 340 -8.86 -6.65 -8.29
C GLN A 340 -9.92 -6.39 -7.24
N TYR A 341 -10.19 -7.40 -6.41
CA TYR A 341 -11.03 -7.31 -5.23
C TYR A 341 -10.14 -7.13 -4.00
N PHE A 342 -10.56 -6.27 -3.08
CA PHE A 342 -9.78 -5.90 -1.89
C PHE A 342 -10.52 -6.34 -0.63
N GLY A 343 -9.85 -7.17 0.17
CA GLY A 343 -10.22 -7.54 1.53
C GLY A 343 -11.55 -8.28 1.66
N PHE A 344 -11.54 -9.62 1.62
CA PHE A 344 -12.68 -10.45 2.06
C PHE A 344 -12.86 -10.36 3.59
N SER A 345 -13.39 -9.25 4.11
CA SER A 345 -13.50 -8.95 5.55
C SER A 345 -14.75 -8.11 5.84
N LYS A 346 -15.37 -8.30 7.02
CA LYS A 346 -16.44 -7.42 7.53
C LYS A 346 -15.90 -6.22 8.30
N LYS A 347 -14.59 -6.11 8.47
CA LYS A 347 -14.00 -4.98 9.17
C LYS A 347 -14.05 -3.71 8.34
N ARG A 348 -14.04 -2.60 9.05
CA ARG A 348 -14.13 -1.24 8.50
C ARG A 348 -12.85 -0.78 7.81
N ARG A 349 -11.77 -1.55 7.84
CA ARG A 349 -10.49 -1.16 7.25
C ARG A 349 -10.32 -1.94 5.96
N PHE A 350 -10.08 -1.24 4.86
CA PHE A 350 -9.77 -1.82 3.55
C PHE A 350 -8.57 -2.78 3.57
N SER A 351 -7.78 -2.67 4.62
CA SER A 351 -6.52 -3.32 4.85
C SER A 351 -6.64 -4.63 5.63
N ASP A 352 -7.86 -4.98 6.02
CA ASP A 352 -8.19 -6.25 6.66
C ASP A 352 -8.71 -7.22 5.59
N GLY A 353 -7.99 -8.33 5.39
CA GLY A 353 -8.44 -9.43 4.58
C GLY A 353 -7.71 -9.62 3.25
N LEU A 354 -7.75 -10.83 2.71
CA LEU A 354 -7.05 -11.17 1.47
C LEU A 354 -7.60 -10.41 0.26
N GLY A 355 -6.69 -9.89 -0.57
CA GLY A 355 -6.99 -9.37 -1.90
C GLY A 355 -7.01 -10.50 -2.92
N VAL A 356 -7.81 -10.35 -3.97
CA VAL A 356 -7.85 -11.30 -5.09
C VAL A 356 -7.80 -10.55 -6.40
N THR A 357 -6.94 -11.01 -7.29
CA THR A 357 -6.90 -10.59 -8.68
C THR A 357 -7.45 -11.71 -9.55
N PHE A 358 -8.45 -11.44 -10.39
CA PHE A 358 -8.89 -12.36 -11.44
C PHE A 358 -8.50 -11.80 -12.79
N ALA A 359 -7.84 -12.59 -13.61
CA ALA A 359 -7.47 -12.21 -14.97
C ALA A 359 -8.21 -13.09 -15.97
N GLU A 360 -8.92 -12.46 -16.89
CA GLU A 360 -9.42 -13.11 -18.10
C GLU A 360 -8.66 -12.55 -19.29
N ASP A 361 -7.89 -13.41 -19.94
CA ASP A 361 -7.09 -13.02 -21.09
C ASP A 361 -7.82 -13.40 -22.38
N LYS A 362 -7.74 -12.48 -23.34
CA LYS A 362 -8.27 -12.69 -24.68
C LYS A 362 -7.58 -13.87 -25.37
N PRO A 363 -8.19 -14.44 -26.43
CA PRO A 363 -7.57 -15.50 -27.20
C PRO A 363 -6.19 -15.10 -27.74
N GLY A 364 -5.23 -16.04 -27.67
CA GLY A 364 -3.84 -15.85 -28.12
C GLY A 364 -3.03 -14.77 -27.39
N TYR A 365 -3.52 -14.24 -26.28
CA TYR A 365 -2.80 -13.23 -25.50
C TYR A 365 -1.53 -13.78 -24.87
N VAL A 366 -0.48 -12.97 -24.86
CA VAL A 366 0.80 -13.20 -24.20
C VAL A 366 1.14 -11.96 -23.37
N GLN A 367 1.26 -12.16 -22.06
CA GLN A 367 1.67 -11.12 -21.14
C GLN A 367 3.15 -10.76 -21.38
N LYS A 368 3.50 -9.48 -21.19
CA LYS A 368 4.91 -9.09 -21.17
C LYS A 368 5.66 -9.81 -20.06
N MET A 369 6.91 -10.18 -20.33
CA MET A 369 7.80 -10.73 -19.31
C MET A 369 7.95 -9.73 -18.16
N HIS A 370 7.72 -10.17 -16.93
CA HIS A 370 7.85 -9.35 -15.72
C HIS A 370 8.22 -10.24 -14.53
N SER A 371 8.72 -9.63 -13.46
CA SER A 371 8.96 -10.30 -12.19
C SER A 371 8.16 -9.62 -11.08
N HIS A 372 8.05 -10.31 -9.96
CA HIS A 372 7.53 -9.77 -8.71
C HIS A 372 8.65 -9.78 -7.67
N PRO A 373 8.68 -8.81 -6.74
CA PRO A 373 9.69 -8.75 -5.69
C PRO A 373 9.48 -9.79 -4.59
N SER A 374 8.30 -10.43 -4.55
CA SER A 374 7.97 -11.54 -3.66
C SER A 374 7.51 -12.75 -4.46
N VAL A 375 7.44 -13.91 -3.80
CA VAL A 375 6.85 -15.11 -4.38
C VAL A 375 5.40 -14.84 -4.77
N GLU A 376 5.07 -15.00 -6.05
CA GLU A 376 3.69 -14.97 -6.53
C GLU A 376 3.16 -16.39 -6.68
N ARG A 377 1.87 -16.57 -6.46
CA ARG A 377 1.20 -17.84 -6.68
C ARG A 377 -0.01 -17.60 -7.56
N THR A 378 -0.18 -18.38 -8.61
CA THR A 378 -1.28 -18.18 -9.56
C THR A 378 -2.03 -19.48 -9.72
N ALA A 379 -3.35 -19.43 -9.51
CA ALA A 379 -4.26 -20.54 -9.70
C ALA A 379 -4.91 -20.46 -11.08
N TYR A 380 -4.98 -21.59 -11.77
CA TYR A 380 -5.46 -21.68 -13.15
C TYR A 380 -6.91 -22.13 -13.19
N LEU A 381 -7.77 -21.32 -13.80
CA LEU A 381 -9.22 -21.58 -13.89
C LEU A 381 -9.68 -21.95 -15.31
N SER A 382 -8.73 -22.22 -16.20
CA SER A 382 -9.01 -22.86 -17.48
C SER A 382 -7.81 -23.68 -17.96
N ASP A 383 -8.08 -24.75 -18.71
CA ASP A 383 -7.04 -25.60 -19.34
C ASP A 383 -6.35 -24.93 -20.54
N ASN A 384 -6.77 -23.70 -20.87
CA ASN A 384 -6.29 -22.89 -21.99
C ASN A 384 -5.25 -21.83 -21.57
N LYS A 385 -4.74 -21.94 -20.34
CA LYS A 385 -3.73 -21.04 -19.79
C LYS A 385 -2.39 -21.75 -19.68
N ALA A 386 -1.32 -21.02 -19.95
CA ALA A 386 0.05 -21.48 -19.72
C ALA A 386 0.89 -20.37 -19.08
N VAL A 387 2.05 -20.77 -18.58
CA VAL A 387 3.06 -19.86 -18.05
C VAL A 387 4.44 -20.23 -18.59
N TYR A 388 5.24 -19.21 -18.85
CA TYR A 388 6.63 -19.34 -19.24
C TYR A 388 7.52 -18.63 -18.23
N PHE A 389 8.58 -19.28 -17.79
CA PHE A 389 9.58 -18.72 -16.87
C PHE A 389 10.95 -18.63 -17.53
N SER A 390 11.72 -17.58 -17.24
CA SER A 390 13.13 -17.50 -17.63
C SER A 390 13.95 -16.62 -16.70
N LYS A 391 15.22 -16.99 -16.53
CA LYS A 391 16.29 -16.15 -15.95
C LYS A 391 17.26 -15.62 -17.01
N ASP A 392 17.14 -16.11 -18.25
CA ASP A 392 18.02 -15.73 -19.34
C ASP A 392 17.57 -14.42 -19.97
N GLN A 393 18.38 -13.38 -19.76
CA GLN A 393 18.13 -12.04 -20.24
C GLN A 393 17.97 -11.98 -21.76
N SER A 394 18.71 -12.81 -22.51
CA SER A 394 18.61 -12.85 -23.97
C SER A 394 17.24 -13.35 -24.44
N VAL A 395 16.69 -14.37 -23.76
CA VAL A 395 15.35 -14.90 -24.01
C VAL A 395 14.29 -13.88 -23.61
N ILE A 396 14.44 -13.25 -22.45
CA ILE A 396 13.53 -12.21 -21.94
C ILE A 396 13.43 -11.04 -22.93
N GLU A 397 14.57 -10.55 -23.40
CA GLU A 397 14.65 -9.47 -24.38
C GLU A 397 14.07 -9.91 -25.72
N ARG A 398 14.30 -11.15 -26.13
CA ARG A 398 13.76 -11.70 -27.38
C ARG A 398 12.24 -11.76 -27.36
N VAL A 399 11.63 -12.31 -26.31
CA VAL A 399 10.16 -12.35 -26.15
C VAL A 399 9.59 -10.93 -26.16
N SER A 400 10.20 -10.02 -25.39
CA SER A 400 9.78 -8.61 -25.33
C SER A 400 9.88 -7.91 -26.70
N THR A 401 10.94 -8.20 -27.46
CA THR A 401 11.14 -7.67 -28.82
C THR A 401 10.10 -8.22 -29.79
N ILE A 402 9.83 -9.52 -29.76
CA ILE A 402 8.82 -10.15 -30.64
C ILE A 402 7.43 -9.58 -30.32
N LEU A 403 7.05 -9.48 -29.05
CA LEU A 403 5.78 -8.87 -28.63
C LEU A 403 5.60 -7.45 -29.18
N THR A 404 6.68 -6.66 -29.16
CA THR A 404 6.65 -5.25 -29.58
C THR A 404 6.66 -5.09 -31.11
N SER A 405 7.39 -5.94 -31.83
CA SER A 405 7.66 -5.79 -33.27
C SER A 405 6.80 -6.68 -34.18
N GLN A 406 6.39 -7.86 -33.71
CA GLN A 406 5.68 -8.88 -34.49
C GLN A 406 4.31 -9.25 -33.89
N GLY A 407 4.04 -8.87 -32.64
CA GLY A 407 2.74 -9.03 -31.99
C GLY A 407 2.56 -10.34 -31.22
N GLN A 408 1.32 -10.59 -30.84
CA GLN A 408 0.91 -11.64 -29.89
C GLN A 408 1.14 -13.05 -30.44
N GLU A 409 0.76 -13.30 -31.70
CA GLU A 409 0.87 -14.61 -32.34
C GLU A 409 2.32 -15.08 -32.45
N ALA A 410 3.21 -14.23 -32.97
CA ALA A 410 4.63 -14.55 -33.11
C ALA A 410 5.28 -14.81 -31.74
N ALA A 411 4.92 -14.03 -30.71
CA ALA A 411 5.44 -14.23 -29.36
C ALA A 411 4.98 -15.57 -28.77
N ARG A 412 3.70 -15.92 -28.98
CA ARG A 412 3.15 -17.19 -28.54
C ARG A 412 3.84 -18.37 -29.22
N SER A 413 3.99 -18.34 -30.55
CA SER A 413 4.67 -19.39 -31.30
C SER A 413 6.12 -19.56 -30.83
N TYR A 414 6.84 -18.45 -30.63
CA TYR A 414 8.20 -18.49 -30.11
C TYR A 414 8.28 -19.19 -28.74
N ILE A 415 7.39 -18.84 -27.80
CA ILE A 415 7.35 -19.45 -26.46
C ILE A 415 7.01 -20.95 -26.55
N LEU A 416 6.07 -21.35 -27.41
CA LEU A 416 5.68 -22.76 -27.58
C LEU A 416 6.79 -23.59 -28.23
N GLU A 417 7.54 -23.03 -29.19
CA GLU A 417 8.62 -23.71 -29.90
C GLU A 417 9.92 -23.79 -29.08
N HIS A 418 10.19 -22.81 -28.22
CA HIS A 418 11.44 -22.67 -27.44
C HIS A 418 11.21 -22.87 -25.94
N GLY A 419 10.07 -23.47 -25.58
CA GLY A 419 9.59 -23.58 -24.21
C GLY A 419 10.15 -24.75 -23.39
N GLU A 420 10.80 -25.73 -24.04
CA GLU A 420 11.31 -26.92 -23.36
C GLU A 420 12.43 -26.57 -22.37
N TRP A 421 12.30 -27.10 -21.15
CA TRP A 421 13.28 -26.92 -20.09
C TRP A 421 14.64 -27.48 -20.50
N ASN A 422 15.64 -26.60 -20.62
CA ASN A 422 17.02 -27.03 -20.79
C ASN A 422 17.73 -27.07 -19.43
N ALA A 423 17.82 -28.28 -18.86
CA ALA A 423 18.45 -28.53 -17.57
C ALA A 423 19.94 -28.17 -17.54
N ASN A 424 20.62 -28.09 -18.69
CA ASN A 424 22.05 -27.77 -18.77
C ASN A 424 22.32 -26.26 -18.81
N THR A 425 21.36 -25.46 -19.27
CA THR A 425 21.50 -24.00 -19.40
C THR A 425 20.60 -23.23 -18.42
N ASN A 426 19.70 -23.91 -17.72
CA ASN A 426 18.70 -23.31 -16.82
C ASN A 426 17.79 -22.30 -17.57
N THR A 427 17.61 -22.49 -18.88
CA THR A 427 16.89 -21.57 -19.77
C THR A 427 15.48 -22.07 -20.04
N GLY A 428 14.49 -21.20 -19.83
CA GLY A 428 13.12 -21.35 -20.32
C GLY A 428 12.34 -22.54 -19.74
N MET A 429 11.36 -22.29 -18.86
CA MET A 429 10.45 -23.33 -18.38
C MET A 429 9.02 -23.01 -18.82
N TYR A 430 8.56 -23.72 -19.84
CA TYR A 430 7.14 -23.75 -20.21
C TYR A 430 6.40 -24.74 -19.30
N ILE A 431 5.33 -24.25 -18.68
CA ILE A 431 4.40 -25.06 -17.91
C ILE A 431 3.00 -24.87 -18.49
N ARG A 432 2.30 -26.01 -18.65
CA ARG A 432 0.87 -26.08 -18.95
C ARG A 432 0.10 -26.63 -17.75
N PRO A 433 -0.34 -25.77 -16.82
CA PRO A 433 -1.11 -26.18 -15.65
C PRO A 433 -2.48 -26.72 -16.07
N LYS A 434 -3.03 -27.63 -15.27
CA LYS A 434 -4.43 -28.07 -15.40
C LYS A 434 -5.34 -27.12 -14.63
N PHE A 435 -6.64 -27.18 -14.93
CA PHE A 435 -7.65 -26.52 -14.12
C PHE A 435 -7.50 -26.86 -12.63
N GLY A 436 -7.40 -25.83 -11.79
CA GLY A 436 -7.22 -25.92 -10.35
C GLY A 436 -5.78 -26.13 -9.88
N ASP A 437 -4.80 -26.23 -10.79
CA ASP A 437 -3.39 -26.19 -10.40
C ASP A 437 -3.00 -24.80 -9.92
N VAL A 438 -1.96 -24.74 -9.08
CA VAL A 438 -1.35 -23.51 -8.59
C VAL A 438 0.13 -23.52 -8.95
N THR A 439 0.60 -22.54 -9.71
CA THR A 439 2.05 -22.33 -9.89
C THR A 439 2.57 -21.41 -8.82
N VAL A 440 3.82 -21.64 -8.41
CA VAL A 440 4.55 -20.79 -7.47
C VAL A 440 5.77 -20.22 -8.18
N MET A 441 5.82 -18.90 -8.23
CA MET A 441 6.77 -18.11 -9.00
C MET A 441 7.79 -17.47 -8.05
N PRO A 442 9.06 -17.85 -8.11
CA PRO A 442 10.11 -17.22 -7.30
C PRO A 442 10.36 -15.77 -7.73
N ALA A 443 10.81 -14.95 -6.79
CA ALA A 443 11.09 -13.52 -7.04
C ALA A 443 12.21 -13.26 -8.07
N ASP A 444 13.12 -14.22 -8.24
CA ASP A 444 14.29 -14.12 -9.11
C ASP A 444 14.05 -14.66 -10.55
N TYR A 445 12.83 -15.07 -10.89
CA TYR A 445 12.43 -15.42 -12.26
C TYR A 445 11.56 -14.34 -12.88
N MET A 446 11.79 -14.06 -14.16
CA MET A 446 10.78 -13.37 -14.98
C MET A 446 9.82 -14.40 -15.53
N HIS A 447 8.55 -14.01 -15.66
CA HIS A 447 7.51 -14.88 -16.19
C HIS A 447 6.54 -14.14 -17.11
N SER A 448 5.84 -14.93 -17.93
CA SER A 448 4.76 -14.50 -18.81
C SER A 448 3.62 -15.51 -18.74
N LEU A 449 2.43 -15.04 -18.40
CA LEU A 449 1.19 -15.79 -18.53
C LEU A 449 0.63 -15.61 -19.94
N PHE A 450 0.08 -16.67 -20.53
CA PHE A 450 -0.48 -16.58 -21.87
C PHE A 450 -1.62 -17.57 -22.14
N THR A 451 -2.46 -17.21 -23.11
CA THR A 451 -3.54 -18.02 -23.64
C THR A 451 -3.02 -18.89 -24.78
N ILE A 452 -3.21 -20.20 -24.68
CA ILE A 452 -2.65 -21.17 -25.64
C ILE A 452 -3.41 -21.09 -26.98
N ASP A 453 -4.73 -21.15 -26.94
CA ASP A 453 -5.64 -21.13 -28.09
C ASP A 453 -5.90 -19.70 -28.61
N ASP A 454 -5.97 -19.49 -29.92
CA ASP A 454 -6.31 -18.20 -30.55
C ASP A 454 -7.81 -17.95 -30.72
N LYS A 455 -8.66 -18.90 -30.35
CA LYS A 455 -10.12 -18.78 -30.42
C LYS A 455 -10.78 -18.69 -29.06
N ARG A 456 -10.18 -19.31 -28.04
CA ARG A 456 -10.75 -19.38 -26.68
C ARG A 456 -10.06 -18.44 -25.72
N ARG A 457 -10.83 -17.86 -24.81
CA ARG A 457 -10.31 -17.08 -23.67
C ARG A 457 -9.63 -17.99 -22.65
N SER A 458 -8.84 -17.39 -21.76
CA SER A 458 -8.27 -18.09 -20.61
C SER A 458 -8.49 -17.31 -19.33
N VAL A 459 -8.48 -17.99 -18.19
CA VAL A 459 -8.70 -17.36 -16.88
C VAL A 459 -7.71 -17.91 -15.87
N ASP A 460 -7.17 -17.00 -15.08
CA ASP A 460 -6.39 -17.29 -13.89
C ASP A 460 -6.78 -16.35 -12.74
N PHE A 461 -6.35 -16.68 -11.54
CA PHE A 461 -6.47 -15.78 -10.42
C PHE A 461 -5.29 -15.87 -9.46
N THR A 462 -5.09 -14.78 -8.74
CA THR A 462 -4.01 -14.60 -7.79
C THR A 462 -4.57 -14.05 -6.49
N LEU A 463 -4.48 -14.79 -5.39
CA LEU A 463 -4.65 -14.23 -4.05
C LEU A 463 -3.38 -13.50 -3.64
N LYS A 464 -3.58 -12.31 -3.09
CA LYS A 464 -2.55 -11.38 -2.65
C LYS A 464 -2.86 -10.99 -1.21
N ASP A 465 -1.84 -10.87 -0.37
CA ASP A 465 -2.04 -10.14 0.88
C ASP A 465 -2.44 -8.68 0.56
N PRO A 466 -3.08 -7.95 1.49
CA PRO A 466 -3.44 -6.54 1.29
C PRO A 466 -2.32 -5.70 0.67
N VAL A 467 -1.07 -5.91 1.11
CA VAL A 467 0.07 -5.09 0.69
C VAL A 467 0.55 -5.44 -0.71
N THR A 468 0.83 -6.70 -1.05
CA THR A 468 1.10 -7.17 -2.44
C THR A 468 0.03 -6.69 -3.42
N GLN A 469 -1.23 -6.60 -2.99
CA GLN A 469 -2.29 -6.08 -3.83
C GLN A 469 -2.15 -4.55 -3.98
N ILE A 470 -1.84 -3.80 -2.91
CA ILE A 470 -1.67 -2.33 -2.78
C ILE A 470 -0.36 -1.79 -3.39
N ILE A 471 0.75 -2.48 -3.19
CA ILE A 471 2.13 -2.07 -3.45
C ILE A 471 2.81 -3.26 -4.13
N LYS A 472 3.23 -3.05 -5.37
CA LYS A 472 3.93 -4.10 -6.13
C LYS A 472 5.36 -4.31 -5.67
N ASP A 473 5.95 -3.33 -4.96
CA ASP A 473 7.31 -3.32 -4.42
C ASP A 473 7.29 -3.28 -2.89
N PHE A 474 7.35 -4.44 -2.22
CA PHE A 474 7.52 -4.51 -0.77
C PHE A 474 8.34 -5.77 -0.42
N SER A 475 9.03 -5.73 0.72
CA SER A 475 9.81 -6.86 1.24
C SER A 475 8.97 -7.63 2.26
N PRO A 476 8.61 -8.90 2.02
CA PRO A 476 8.02 -9.74 3.04
C PRO A 476 9.10 -10.11 4.07
N LYS A 477 9.07 -9.52 5.26
CA LYS A 477 9.92 -9.94 6.41
C LYS A 477 9.59 -11.34 6.96
N ASP A 478 8.72 -12.09 6.30
CA ASP A 478 8.32 -13.41 6.79
C ASP A 478 9.22 -14.47 6.15
N GLU A 479 10.29 -14.83 6.86
CA GLU A 479 11.22 -15.93 6.57
C GLU A 479 10.51 -17.29 6.40
N SER A 480 9.20 -17.37 6.70
CA SER A 480 8.39 -18.57 6.50
C SER A 480 7.75 -18.69 5.11
N GLN A 481 8.02 -17.76 4.18
CA GLN A 481 7.79 -18.05 2.77
C GLN A 481 8.69 -19.23 2.38
N ILE A 482 8.07 -20.33 1.94
CA ILE A 482 8.76 -21.49 1.38
C ILE A 482 9.88 -20.97 0.47
N GLU A 483 11.14 -21.29 0.78
CA GLU A 483 12.26 -21.01 -0.11
C GLU A 483 12.05 -21.85 -1.38
N VAL A 484 11.43 -21.23 -2.38
CA VAL A 484 11.21 -21.86 -3.67
C VAL A 484 12.31 -21.36 -4.59
N SER A 485 13.35 -22.17 -4.78
CA SER A 485 14.50 -21.84 -5.64
C SER A 485 14.21 -21.97 -7.14
N HIS A 486 13.15 -22.68 -7.50
CA HIS A 486 12.73 -22.94 -8.89
C HIS A 486 11.21 -22.93 -9.01
N PRO A 487 10.62 -22.47 -10.14
CA PRO A 487 9.18 -22.46 -10.26
C PRO A 487 8.59 -23.87 -10.14
N THR A 488 7.50 -23.99 -9.40
CA THR A 488 6.88 -25.28 -9.06
C THR A 488 5.38 -25.24 -9.30
N ILE A 489 4.77 -26.42 -9.45
CA ILE A 489 3.32 -26.58 -9.57
C ILE A 489 2.86 -27.38 -8.36
N ASN A 490 1.82 -26.89 -7.67
CA ASN A 490 1.19 -27.49 -6.50
C ASN A 490 2.18 -27.79 -5.36
N ILE A 491 2.34 -26.83 -4.43
CA ILE A 491 3.17 -27.05 -3.25
C ILE A 491 2.35 -27.69 -2.13
N GLY A 492 2.73 -28.92 -1.76
CA GLY A 492 2.15 -29.68 -0.64
C GLY A 492 1.25 -30.83 -1.10
N ASP A 493 1.70 -32.06 -0.86
CA ASP A 493 0.94 -33.30 -1.08
C ASP A 493 0.10 -33.67 0.15
N ASP A 494 -0.66 -32.74 0.70
CA ASP A 494 -1.70 -33.15 1.66
C ASP A 494 -2.68 -34.05 0.89
N PRO A 495 -3.05 -35.24 1.43
CA PRO A 495 -4.00 -36.13 0.78
C PRO A 495 -5.24 -35.35 0.43
N GLN A 496 -5.44 -35.13 -0.87
CA GLN A 496 -6.54 -34.32 -1.34
C GLN A 496 -7.81 -35.13 -1.13
N PRO A 497 -8.82 -34.60 -0.43
CA PRO A 497 -10.15 -35.16 -0.53
C PRO A 497 -10.63 -34.86 -1.96
N SER A 498 -10.29 -35.71 -2.93
CA SER A 498 -10.87 -35.62 -4.27
C SER A 498 -12.30 -36.13 -4.16
N TYR A 499 -13.21 -35.21 -3.87
CA TYR A 499 -14.62 -35.49 -4.03
C TYR A 499 -14.95 -35.28 -5.51
N ASP A 500 -15.24 -36.37 -6.20
CA ASP A 500 -15.74 -36.35 -7.58
C ASP A 500 -16.89 -37.34 -7.70
N ARG A 501 -18.10 -36.88 -7.38
CA ARG A 501 -19.33 -37.68 -7.34
C ARG A 501 -20.53 -36.83 -7.71
N GLU A 502 -21.50 -37.44 -8.41
CA GLU A 502 -22.80 -36.83 -8.69
C GLU A 502 -22.72 -35.47 -9.41
N GLY A 503 -21.72 -35.31 -10.27
CA GLY A 503 -21.51 -34.06 -11.01
C GLY A 503 -20.90 -32.93 -10.17
N VAL A 504 -20.35 -33.23 -8.99
CA VAL A 504 -19.64 -32.29 -8.12
C VAL A 504 -18.18 -32.70 -8.01
N THR A 505 -17.28 -31.79 -8.37
CA THR A 505 -15.82 -31.96 -8.20
C THR A 505 -15.29 -30.90 -7.23
N ILE A 506 -14.54 -31.30 -6.21
CA ILE A 506 -13.91 -30.39 -5.25
C ILE A 506 -12.38 -30.49 -5.39
N ILE A 507 -11.75 -29.35 -5.66
CA ILE A 507 -10.30 -29.21 -5.78
C ILE A 507 -9.81 -28.31 -4.65
N ARG A 508 -9.19 -28.92 -3.63
CA ARG A 508 -8.57 -28.21 -2.52
C ARG A 508 -7.07 -28.06 -2.78
N ARG A 509 -6.55 -26.84 -2.65
CA ARG A 509 -5.12 -26.53 -2.82
C ARG A 509 -4.63 -25.69 -1.64
N ARG A 510 -3.50 -26.09 -1.05
CA ARG A 510 -2.76 -25.20 -0.15
C ARG A 510 -2.21 -24.06 -1.00
N TYR A 511 -2.76 -22.87 -0.79
CA TYR A 511 -2.35 -21.69 -1.55
C TYR A 511 -1.05 -21.13 -0.98
N GLY A 512 -0.87 -21.11 0.33
CA GLY A 512 0.38 -20.66 0.95
C GLY A 512 0.15 -19.97 2.30
N ARG A 513 1.21 -19.46 2.90
CA ARG A 513 1.12 -18.65 4.13
C ARG A 513 1.15 -17.17 3.77
N TYR A 514 0.17 -16.42 4.27
CA TYR A 514 -0.01 -15.00 4.01
C TYR A 514 -0.30 -14.27 5.31
N ASN A 515 0.23 -13.05 5.45
CA ASN A 515 -0.28 -12.14 6.46
C ASN A 515 -1.63 -11.61 6.00
N THR A 516 -2.64 -11.78 6.85
CA THR A 516 -4.03 -11.51 6.44
C THR A 516 -4.50 -10.11 6.81
N ARG A 517 -3.69 -9.36 7.59
CA ARG A 517 -4.05 -8.03 8.06
C ARG A 517 -2.92 -7.03 7.98
N LEU A 518 -3.27 -5.81 7.61
CA LEU A 518 -2.40 -4.66 7.72
C LEU A 518 -2.53 -4.01 9.10
N ALA A 519 -1.40 -3.72 9.71
CA ALA A 519 -1.34 -3.04 10.98
C ALA A 519 -1.71 -1.56 10.79
N VAL A 520 -2.69 -1.11 11.55
CA VAL A 520 -3.25 0.24 11.46
C VAL A 520 -3.40 0.77 12.89
N GLY A 521 -2.93 1.99 13.13
CA GLY A 521 -2.99 2.66 14.42
C GLY A 521 -4.43 2.70 14.94
N PRO A 522 -4.72 2.19 16.16
CA PRO A 522 -6.08 2.11 16.68
C PRO A 522 -6.74 3.48 16.82
N GLU A 523 -5.97 4.50 17.23
CA GLU A 523 -6.47 5.86 17.46
C GLU A 523 -6.46 6.72 16.21
N THR A 524 -5.44 6.57 15.36
CA THR A 524 -5.25 7.42 14.17
C THR A 524 -5.98 6.87 12.94
N GLY A 525 -6.23 5.56 12.88
CA GLY A 525 -6.71 4.89 11.68
C GLY A 525 -5.67 4.86 10.54
N GLU A 526 -4.43 5.26 10.82
CA GLU A 526 -3.36 5.35 9.83
C GLU A 526 -2.62 4.02 9.69
N MET A 527 -2.22 3.71 8.45
CA MET A 527 -1.37 2.57 8.13
C MET A 527 -0.03 2.66 8.87
N LEU A 528 0.33 1.60 9.60
CA LEU A 528 1.64 1.50 10.22
C LEU A 528 2.67 1.14 9.14
N ILE A 529 3.73 1.95 9.08
CA ILE A 529 4.83 1.80 8.14
C ILE A 529 6.08 1.41 8.94
N GLY A 530 6.72 0.32 8.55
CA GLY A 530 8.04 -0.08 9.00
C GLY A 530 9.07 0.11 7.87
N PHE A 531 10.31 -0.25 8.13
CA PHE A 531 11.38 -0.24 7.12
C PHE A 531 11.85 -1.67 6.83
N ASP A 532 12.03 -1.98 5.55
CA ASP A 532 12.67 -3.22 5.11
C ASP A 532 14.20 -3.19 5.30
N GLU A 533 14.88 -4.28 4.95
CA GLU A 533 16.34 -4.41 5.06
C GLU A 533 17.11 -3.38 4.23
N ASN A 534 16.47 -2.78 3.23
CA ASN A 534 17.04 -1.75 2.37
C ASN A 534 16.65 -0.33 2.81
N GLY A 535 15.98 -0.18 3.96
CA GLY A 535 15.49 1.11 4.46
C GLY A 535 14.30 1.67 3.67
N ARG A 536 13.56 0.84 2.92
CA ARG A 536 12.35 1.30 2.22
C ARG A 536 11.13 1.22 3.12
N PRO A 537 10.22 2.21 3.06
CA PRO A 537 9.02 2.25 3.88
C PRO A 537 8.02 1.22 3.36
N VAL A 538 7.76 0.19 4.15
CA VAL A 538 6.82 -0.89 3.83
C VAL A 538 5.70 -0.93 4.87
N PRO A 539 4.44 -1.12 4.46
CA PRO A 539 3.37 -1.29 5.42
C PRO A 539 3.56 -2.56 6.26
N VAL A 540 3.27 -2.46 7.55
CA VAL A 540 3.43 -3.58 8.48
C VAL A 540 2.22 -4.50 8.39
N MET A 541 2.48 -5.77 8.09
CA MET A 541 1.46 -6.83 8.03
C MET A 541 1.59 -7.77 9.23
N TYR A 542 0.48 -8.34 9.69
CA TYR A 542 0.45 -9.28 10.80
C TYR A 542 -0.63 -10.37 10.60
N GLU A 543 -0.70 -11.28 11.57
CA GLU A 543 -1.63 -12.42 11.57
C GLU A 543 -1.40 -13.35 10.37
N PRO A 544 -0.25 -14.05 10.34
CA PRO A 544 0.05 -15.02 9.31
C PRO A 544 -0.95 -16.18 9.42
N ALA A 545 -1.51 -16.58 8.29
CA ALA A 545 -2.43 -17.70 8.18
C ALA A 545 -2.06 -18.58 6.98
N THR A 546 -2.28 -19.89 7.11
CA THR A 546 -2.22 -20.80 5.97
C THR A 546 -3.53 -20.72 5.22
N LEU A 547 -3.47 -20.28 3.96
CA LEU A 547 -4.60 -20.17 3.06
C LEU A 547 -4.78 -21.45 2.26
N TYR A 548 -6.01 -21.97 2.27
CA TYR A 548 -6.47 -23.00 1.36
C TYR A 548 -7.49 -22.41 0.39
N ASN A 549 -7.34 -22.78 -0.88
CA ASN A 549 -8.24 -22.47 -1.95
C ASN A 549 -9.09 -23.72 -2.26
N ASN A 550 -10.40 -23.64 -2.06
CA ASN A 550 -11.35 -24.68 -2.42
C ASN A 550 -12.11 -24.25 -3.68
N ILE A 551 -11.81 -24.90 -4.81
CA ILE A 551 -12.49 -24.71 -6.08
C ILE A 551 -13.53 -25.83 -6.21
N VAL A 552 -14.80 -25.45 -6.22
CA VAL A 552 -15.92 -26.39 -6.38
C VAL A 552 -16.49 -26.25 -7.78
N VAL A 553 -16.50 -27.34 -8.55
CA VAL A 553 -17.08 -27.39 -9.90
C VAL A 553 -18.37 -28.20 -9.83
N LEU A 554 -19.46 -27.62 -10.31
CA LEU A 554 -20.78 -28.24 -10.35
C LEU A 554 -21.24 -28.37 -11.79
N GLN A 555 -21.54 -29.58 -12.24
CA GLN A 555 -22.25 -29.83 -13.49
C GLN A 555 -23.68 -29.30 -13.41
N HIS A 556 -24.30 -29.01 -14.55
CA HIS A 556 -25.67 -28.52 -14.59
C HIS A 556 -26.63 -29.49 -13.87
N GLY A 557 -27.47 -28.97 -12.98
CA GLY A 557 -28.42 -29.74 -12.17
C GLY A 557 -27.83 -30.37 -10.90
N ALA A 558 -26.50 -30.44 -10.77
CA ALA A 558 -25.83 -31.00 -9.60
C ALA A 558 -26.03 -30.13 -8.35
N VAL A 559 -26.02 -30.77 -7.18
CA VAL A 559 -26.18 -30.14 -5.87
C VAL A 559 -24.99 -30.52 -5.00
N THR A 560 -24.38 -29.55 -4.32
CA THR A 560 -23.31 -29.84 -3.36
C THR A 560 -23.82 -30.71 -2.21
N PRO A 561 -23.06 -31.72 -1.77
CA PRO A 561 -23.40 -32.54 -0.60
C PRO A 561 -23.37 -31.70 0.69
N PRO A 562 -24.50 -31.46 1.37
CA PRO A 562 -24.59 -30.55 2.52
C PRO A 562 -23.88 -31.05 3.79
N ASP A 563 -23.40 -32.29 3.78
CA ASP A 563 -22.74 -32.98 4.88
C ASP A 563 -21.21 -32.89 4.83
N LEU A 564 -20.61 -32.48 3.70
CA LEU A 564 -19.16 -32.26 3.66
C LEU A 564 -18.76 -31.03 4.48
N ALA A 565 -17.61 -31.13 5.15
CA ALA A 565 -17.08 -30.09 6.03
C ALA A 565 -16.94 -28.71 5.36
N ILE A 566 -16.55 -28.65 4.08
CA ILE A 566 -16.38 -27.38 3.36
C ILE A 566 -17.70 -26.60 3.14
N PHE A 567 -18.85 -27.26 3.32
CA PHE A 567 -20.18 -26.67 3.22
C PHE A 567 -20.82 -26.45 4.59
N GLN A 568 -20.09 -26.76 5.67
CA GLN A 568 -20.43 -26.27 7.01
C GLN A 568 -20.01 -24.81 7.11
N PHE A 569 -20.77 -24.05 7.89
CA PHE A 569 -20.44 -22.66 8.15
C PHE A 569 -19.14 -22.59 8.96
N GLU A 570 -18.12 -22.02 8.35
CA GLU A 570 -16.84 -21.74 9.02
C GLU A 570 -16.43 -20.31 8.66
N PRO A 571 -16.38 -19.39 9.65
CA PRO A 571 -16.10 -18.01 9.36
C PRO A 571 -14.66 -17.85 8.87
N MET A 572 -14.49 -17.05 7.81
CA MET A 572 -13.15 -16.74 7.29
C MET A 572 -12.31 -16.06 8.38
N TYR A 573 -12.91 -15.16 9.18
CA TYR A 573 -12.33 -14.57 10.39
C TYR A 573 -13.30 -14.76 11.58
N PRO A 574 -12.88 -15.39 12.70
CA PRO A 574 -13.75 -15.72 13.83
C PRO A 574 -14.53 -14.53 14.38
N GLU A 575 -13.88 -13.38 14.47
CA GLU A 575 -14.47 -12.15 14.99
C GLU A 575 -15.49 -11.51 14.04
N ASP A 576 -15.36 -11.75 12.73
CA ASP A 576 -16.33 -11.27 11.73
C ASP A 576 -17.60 -12.12 11.76
N LYS A 577 -17.51 -13.39 12.21
CA LYS A 577 -18.58 -14.39 12.16
C LYS A 577 -19.23 -14.46 10.77
N ALA A 578 -18.41 -14.33 9.72
CA ALA A 578 -18.87 -14.31 8.35
C ALA A 578 -18.01 -15.20 7.43
N GLN A 579 -18.67 -15.80 6.44
CA GLN A 579 -18.06 -16.63 5.40
C GLN A 579 -18.45 -16.07 4.03
N PHE A 580 -17.47 -15.99 3.13
CA PHE A 580 -17.64 -15.49 1.78
C PHE A 580 -17.60 -16.65 0.78
N ILE A 581 -18.60 -16.72 -0.11
CA ILE A 581 -18.61 -17.66 -1.23
C ILE A 581 -18.64 -16.82 -2.50
N HIS A 582 -17.60 -16.93 -3.32
CA HIS A 582 -17.56 -16.20 -4.58
C HIS A 582 -17.93 -17.14 -5.72
N ILE A 583 -18.97 -16.77 -6.48
CA ILE A 583 -19.32 -17.48 -7.71
C ILE A 583 -18.37 -16.94 -8.78
N LEU A 584 -17.50 -17.79 -9.30
CA LEU A 584 -16.61 -17.35 -10.37
C LEU A 584 -17.47 -16.99 -11.59
N PRO A 585 -17.17 -15.85 -12.25
CA PRO A 585 -17.95 -15.43 -13.40
C PRO A 585 -17.69 -16.32 -14.62
N TYR A 586 -16.90 -17.39 -14.51
CA TYR A 586 -16.46 -18.23 -15.61
C TYR A 586 -16.78 -19.71 -15.33
N PRO A 587 -17.29 -20.45 -16.34
CA PRO A 587 -17.32 -21.90 -16.27
C PRO A 587 -15.90 -22.47 -16.32
N ARG A 588 -15.75 -23.73 -15.92
CA ARG A 588 -14.48 -24.47 -16.09
C ARG A 588 -14.03 -24.52 -17.55
N TRP A 589 -15.00 -24.64 -18.46
CA TRP A 589 -14.76 -24.62 -19.90
C TRP A 589 -15.43 -23.40 -20.51
N LEU A 590 -14.63 -22.43 -20.96
CA LEU A 590 -15.10 -21.23 -21.62
C LEU A 590 -15.47 -21.54 -23.08
N PRO A 591 -16.74 -21.31 -23.50
CA PRO A 591 -17.12 -21.44 -24.89
C PRO A 591 -16.48 -20.34 -25.74
N GLU A 592 -16.49 -20.53 -27.07
CA GLU A 592 -15.99 -19.54 -28.01
C GLU A 592 -16.86 -18.27 -27.99
N GLU A 593 -18.18 -18.44 -27.84
CA GLU A 593 -19.17 -17.36 -27.75
C GLU A 593 -19.30 -16.78 -26.33
N TRP A 594 -18.18 -16.64 -25.62
CA TRP A 594 -18.12 -16.04 -24.29
C TRP A 594 -17.79 -14.55 -24.35
N PHE A 595 -18.75 -13.74 -23.95
CA PHE A 595 -18.57 -12.33 -23.65
C PHE A 595 -18.44 -12.15 -22.14
N LEU A 596 -17.71 -11.13 -21.72
CA LEU A 596 -17.44 -10.99 -20.30
C LEU A 596 -18.68 -10.54 -19.52
N ASP A 597 -19.30 -9.46 -19.96
CA ASP A 597 -20.33 -8.76 -19.21
C ASP A 597 -21.11 -7.77 -20.08
N PHE A 598 -22.34 -8.12 -20.44
CA PHE A 598 -23.18 -7.28 -21.30
C PHE A 598 -23.65 -5.97 -20.66
N ASP A 599 -23.42 -5.74 -19.36
CA ASP A 599 -23.82 -4.53 -18.64
C ASP A 599 -22.74 -3.41 -18.70
N ASP A 600 -21.69 -3.57 -19.51
CA ASP A 600 -20.53 -2.66 -19.57
C ASP A 600 -20.71 -1.38 -20.41
N VAL A 601 -21.94 -0.99 -20.75
CA VAL A 601 -22.22 0.28 -21.47
C VAL A 601 -21.64 1.50 -20.75
N GLU A 602 -21.78 1.56 -19.42
CA GLU A 602 -21.19 2.63 -18.60
C GLU A 602 -19.65 2.63 -18.66
N GLN A 603 -19.04 1.45 -18.74
CA GLN A 603 -17.59 1.31 -18.82
C GLN A 603 -17.05 1.77 -20.17
N GLU A 604 -17.72 1.44 -21.27
CA GLU A 604 -17.37 1.93 -22.60
C GLU A 604 -17.42 3.45 -22.70
N LEU A 605 -18.48 4.06 -22.14
CA LEU A 605 -18.61 5.50 -22.06
C LEU A 605 -17.48 6.14 -21.23
N ALA A 606 -17.06 5.49 -20.13
CA ALA A 606 -15.95 5.96 -19.31
C ALA A 606 -14.59 5.77 -19.99
N ALA A 607 -14.37 4.62 -20.63
CA ALA A 607 -13.15 4.24 -21.36
C ALA A 607 -12.87 5.19 -22.52
N HIS A 608 -13.94 5.57 -23.22
CA HIS A 608 -13.89 6.37 -24.44
C HIS A 608 -14.57 7.73 -24.26
N LYS A 609 -14.48 8.32 -23.05
CA LYS A 609 -15.04 9.64 -22.76
C LYS A 609 -14.56 10.74 -23.74
N ASP A 610 -13.32 10.62 -24.20
CA ASP A 610 -12.67 11.55 -25.13
C ASP A 610 -12.90 11.15 -26.61
N ASN A 611 -13.58 10.02 -26.85
CA ASN A 611 -13.98 9.54 -28.18
C ASN A 611 -15.38 8.89 -28.15
N PRO A 612 -16.47 9.69 -28.06
CA PRO A 612 -17.83 9.18 -27.94
C PRO A 612 -18.32 8.37 -29.15
N GLU A 613 -17.71 8.54 -30.32
CA GLU A 613 -18.03 7.76 -31.51
C GLU A 613 -17.53 6.32 -31.38
N LEU A 614 -16.30 6.14 -30.87
CA LEU A 614 -15.75 4.83 -30.57
C LEU A 614 -16.56 4.11 -29.49
N ALA A 615 -16.96 4.83 -28.42
CA ALA A 615 -17.84 4.30 -27.38
C ALA A 615 -19.15 3.75 -27.99
N ARG A 616 -19.80 4.54 -28.87
CA ARG A 616 -21.03 4.12 -29.55
C ARG A 616 -20.83 2.97 -30.52
N ALA A 617 -19.67 2.86 -31.16
CA ALA A 617 -19.32 1.71 -31.99
C ALA A 617 -19.20 0.44 -31.14
N HIS A 618 -18.46 0.49 -30.03
CA HIS A 618 -18.32 -0.64 -29.12
C HIS A 618 -19.65 -1.07 -28.49
N ILE A 619 -20.46 -0.12 -28.03
CA ILE A 619 -21.80 -0.43 -27.47
C ILE A 619 -22.68 -1.14 -28.51
N ARG A 620 -22.66 -0.70 -29.77
CA ARG A 620 -23.40 -1.38 -30.84
C ARG A 620 -22.88 -2.81 -31.07
N GLU A 621 -21.57 -3.00 -31.00
CA GLU A 621 -20.96 -4.32 -31.14
C GLU A 621 -21.31 -5.25 -29.95
N ILE A 622 -21.32 -4.74 -28.71
CA ILE A 622 -21.81 -5.45 -27.51
C ILE A 622 -23.24 -5.95 -27.72
N LEU A 623 -24.13 -5.03 -28.14
CA LEU A 623 -25.53 -5.36 -28.40
C LEU A 623 -25.65 -6.39 -29.53
N MET A 624 -24.86 -6.26 -30.59
CA MET A 624 -24.86 -7.20 -31.69
C MET A 624 -24.39 -8.60 -31.27
N LEU A 625 -23.35 -8.75 -30.45
CA LEU A 625 -22.95 -10.08 -29.96
C LEU A 625 -24.01 -10.68 -29.05
N LYS A 626 -24.65 -9.87 -28.20
CA LYS A 626 -25.80 -10.30 -27.39
C LYS A 626 -26.93 -10.84 -28.27
N ASP A 627 -27.26 -10.13 -29.36
CA ASP A 627 -28.27 -10.55 -30.33
C ASP A 627 -27.86 -11.80 -31.11
N ARG A 628 -26.56 -11.99 -31.37
CA ARG A 628 -25.98 -13.22 -31.96
C ARG A 628 -25.94 -14.40 -30.99
N GLY A 629 -26.41 -14.22 -29.75
CA GLY A 629 -26.52 -15.29 -28.77
C GLY A 629 -25.22 -15.61 -28.05
N TRP A 630 -24.25 -14.68 -28.03
CA TRP A 630 -23.12 -14.75 -27.10
C TRP A 630 -23.63 -14.70 -25.66
N ILE A 631 -22.88 -15.31 -24.75
CA ILE A 631 -23.26 -15.44 -23.35
C ILE A 631 -22.22 -14.82 -22.45
N ASP A 632 -22.63 -14.44 -21.25
CA ASP A 632 -21.75 -13.88 -20.23
C ASP A 632 -21.96 -14.52 -18.86
N HIS A 633 -21.31 -13.97 -17.85
CA HIS A 633 -21.40 -14.43 -16.46
C HIS A 633 -22.84 -14.53 -15.93
N SER A 634 -23.81 -13.77 -16.45
CA SER A 634 -25.23 -13.83 -16.02
C SER A 634 -25.93 -15.15 -16.38
N PHE A 635 -25.35 -15.93 -17.30
CA PHE A 635 -25.83 -17.28 -17.66
C PHE A 635 -25.42 -18.33 -16.64
N LEU A 636 -24.42 -18.05 -15.80
CA LEU A 636 -24.08 -18.87 -14.64
C LEU A 636 -25.05 -18.54 -13.52
N ARG A 637 -25.70 -19.58 -12.97
CA ARG A 637 -26.71 -19.40 -11.92
C ARG A 637 -26.56 -20.45 -10.83
N ALA A 638 -26.58 -19.97 -9.60
CA ALA A 638 -26.48 -20.76 -8.40
C ALA A 638 -27.74 -20.56 -7.57
N GLU A 639 -28.49 -21.63 -7.31
CA GLU A 639 -29.47 -21.63 -6.23
C GLU A 639 -28.74 -22.05 -4.96
N VAL A 640 -28.64 -21.15 -3.99
CA VAL A 640 -27.97 -21.42 -2.72
C VAL A 640 -28.99 -21.51 -1.62
N THR A 641 -28.95 -22.62 -0.90
CA THR A 641 -29.78 -22.92 0.26
C THR A 641 -28.94 -22.85 1.51
N VAL A 642 -29.34 -22.06 2.50
CA VAL A 642 -28.74 -22.03 3.82
C VAL A 642 -29.63 -22.76 4.82
N PHE A 643 -29.01 -23.43 5.78
CA PHE A 643 -29.70 -24.19 6.82
C PHE A 643 -29.24 -23.72 8.21
N GLY A 644 -30.19 -23.35 9.06
CA GLY A 644 -29.98 -23.20 10.50
C GLY A 644 -30.55 -24.37 11.29
N HIS A 645 -30.73 -24.18 12.60
CA HIS A 645 -31.29 -25.21 13.47
C HIS A 645 -32.76 -25.53 13.13
N ASP A 646 -33.58 -24.49 12.99
CA ASP A 646 -35.03 -24.61 12.79
C ASP A 646 -35.53 -23.82 11.56
N TRP A 647 -34.62 -23.41 10.66
CA TRP A 647 -34.96 -22.60 9.49
C TRP A 647 -34.11 -22.96 8.28
N GLN A 648 -34.67 -22.66 7.10
CA GLN A 648 -34.02 -22.83 5.80
C GLN A 648 -34.44 -21.68 4.88
N GLU A 649 -33.52 -21.20 4.05
CA GLU A 649 -33.80 -20.18 3.04
C GLU A 649 -33.02 -20.48 1.76
N SER A 650 -33.63 -20.24 0.60
CA SER A 650 -32.99 -20.40 -0.71
C SER A 650 -33.04 -19.08 -1.49
N LYS A 651 -31.92 -18.71 -2.12
CA LYS A 651 -31.82 -17.53 -3.01
C LYS A 651 -31.10 -17.90 -4.30
N LEU A 652 -31.43 -17.19 -5.38
CA LEU A 652 -30.76 -17.32 -6.68
C LEU A 652 -29.68 -16.24 -6.83
N PHE A 653 -28.51 -16.66 -7.31
CA PHE A 653 -27.34 -15.83 -7.55
C PHE A 653 -26.80 -16.06 -8.95
N GLU A 654 -26.07 -15.08 -9.47
CA GLU A 654 -25.50 -15.06 -10.82
C GLU A 654 -23.96 -15.19 -10.77
N GLY A 655 -23.35 -15.49 -11.91
CA GLY A 655 -21.90 -15.50 -12.05
C GLY A 655 -21.27 -14.19 -11.57
N GLY A 656 -20.17 -14.28 -10.83
CA GLY A 656 -19.47 -13.09 -10.32
C GLY A 656 -20.06 -12.49 -9.04
N ASP A 657 -21.23 -12.93 -8.57
CA ASP A 657 -21.73 -12.51 -7.27
C ASP A 657 -20.85 -13.04 -6.13
N THR A 658 -20.73 -12.27 -5.06
CA THR A 658 -20.20 -12.75 -3.77
C THR A 658 -21.34 -12.92 -2.78
N ILE A 659 -21.52 -14.13 -2.29
CA ILE A 659 -22.49 -14.48 -1.26
C ILE A 659 -21.83 -14.26 0.10
N ILE A 660 -22.58 -13.67 1.03
CA ILE A 660 -22.14 -13.43 2.40
C ILE A 660 -23.05 -14.23 3.35
N LEU A 661 -22.47 -15.19 4.05
CA LEU A 661 -23.11 -15.88 5.15
C LEU A 661 -22.65 -15.23 6.45
N ASP A 662 -23.56 -14.72 7.26
CA ASP A 662 -23.25 -13.73 8.29
C ASP A 662 -24.00 -13.97 9.60
N ASN A 663 -23.38 -14.74 10.47
CA ASN A 663 -23.94 -15.10 11.77
C ASN A 663 -23.81 -13.97 12.80
N SER A 664 -23.27 -12.80 12.42
CA SER A 664 -23.17 -11.65 13.31
C SER A 664 -24.44 -10.78 13.32
N ILE A 665 -25.30 -10.89 12.31
CA ILE A 665 -26.43 -9.96 12.09
C ILE A 665 -27.67 -10.39 12.87
N ASP A 666 -28.05 -11.66 12.77
CA ASP A 666 -29.20 -12.21 13.46
C ASP A 666 -28.84 -13.58 14.08
N PRO A 667 -28.55 -13.63 15.39
CA PRO A 667 -28.24 -14.88 16.08
C PRO A 667 -29.38 -15.92 16.02
N ALA A 668 -30.64 -15.50 15.88
CA ALA A 668 -31.77 -16.42 15.74
C ALA A 668 -31.77 -17.10 14.35
N LYS A 669 -31.18 -16.45 13.35
CA LYS A 669 -30.92 -16.99 12.02
C LYS A 669 -29.45 -17.39 11.84
N SER A 670 -28.88 -18.08 12.83
CA SER A 670 -27.53 -18.64 12.66
C SER A 670 -27.53 -19.76 11.60
N ILE A 671 -26.65 -19.59 10.62
CA ILE A 671 -26.37 -20.52 9.53
C ILE A 671 -25.36 -21.56 10.03
N ILE A 672 -25.67 -22.84 9.83
CA ILE A 672 -24.84 -23.97 10.25
C ILE A 672 -24.17 -24.62 9.05
N ARG A 673 -24.86 -24.63 7.91
CA ARG A 673 -24.37 -25.20 6.64
C ARG A 673 -25.12 -24.59 5.46
N PHE A 674 -24.61 -24.85 4.27
CA PHE A 674 -25.25 -24.42 3.02
C PHE A 674 -25.14 -25.52 1.96
N ALA A 675 -25.96 -25.39 0.91
CA ALA A 675 -25.86 -26.20 -0.29
C ALA A 675 -26.02 -25.29 -1.51
N VAL A 676 -25.35 -25.63 -2.60
CA VAL A 676 -25.40 -24.92 -3.87
C VAL A 676 -25.86 -25.88 -4.95
N ARG A 677 -26.90 -25.49 -5.68
CA ARG A 677 -27.37 -26.17 -6.87
C ARG A 677 -27.00 -25.36 -8.11
N ASN A 678 -26.39 -26.01 -9.08
CA ASN A 678 -26.14 -25.39 -10.38
C ASN A 678 -27.42 -25.39 -11.22
N VAL A 679 -27.99 -24.20 -11.44
CA VAL A 679 -29.15 -23.96 -12.31
C VAL A 679 -28.78 -23.07 -13.50
N SER A 680 -27.48 -23.05 -13.86
CA SER A 680 -26.94 -22.27 -14.97
C SER A 680 -27.62 -22.63 -16.28
N LEU A 681 -27.75 -21.64 -17.16
CA LEU A 681 -28.31 -21.83 -18.48
C LEU A 681 -27.32 -22.55 -19.41
N ARG A 682 -27.82 -23.09 -20.53
CA ARG A 682 -27.01 -23.77 -21.57
C ARG A 682 -26.11 -24.90 -21.06
N ASN A 683 -26.52 -25.59 -19.99
CA ASN A 683 -25.77 -26.69 -19.37
C ASN A 683 -24.34 -26.31 -18.94
N LEU A 684 -24.09 -25.03 -18.63
CA LEU A 684 -22.78 -24.57 -18.18
C LEU A 684 -22.43 -25.15 -16.80
N SER A 685 -21.16 -25.50 -16.61
CA SER A 685 -20.63 -25.79 -15.29
C SER A 685 -20.54 -24.51 -14.46
N LEU A 686 -20.92 -24.58 -13.20
CA LEU A 686 -20.74 -23.51 -12.22
C LEU A 686 -19.44 -23.76 -11.44
N VAL A 687 -18.66 -22.70 -11.21
CA VAL A 687 -17.44 -22.78 -10.39
C VAL A 687 -17.58 -21.85 -9.20
N LEU A 688 -17.32 -22.38 -8.00
CA LEU A 688 -17.34 -21.63 -6.74
C LEU A 688 -15.93 -21.57 -6.16
N LEU A 689 -15.61 -20.43 -5.55
CA LEU A 689 -14.41 -20.23 -4.76
C LEU A 689 -14.81 -20.07 -3.28
N ILE A 690 -14.29 -20.97 -2.44
CA ILE A 690 -14.42 -20.91 -0.98
C ILE A 690 -13.02 -20.86 -0.37
N LEU A 691 -12.71 -19.74 0.28
CA LEU A 691 -11.42 -19.53 0.94
C LEU A 691 -11.46 -20.04 2.39
N GLU A 692 -10.40 -20.71 2.81
CA GLU A 692 -10.27 -21.27 4.15
C GLU A 692 -8.93 -20.84 4.77
N LEU A 693 -8.98 -20.32 6.00
CA LEU A 693 -7.79 -19.87 6.75
C LEU A 693 -7.51 -20.81 7.93
N ARG A 694 -6.31 -21.41 7.96
CA ARG A 694 -5.81 -22.28 9.03
C ARG A 694 -4.55 -21.71 9.69
N ASP A 695 -4.13 -22.37 10.78
CA ASP A 695 -2.88 -22.10 11.51
C ASP A 695 -2.71 -20.65 11.96
N ARG A 696 -3.83 -20.04 12.37
CA ARG A 696 -3.85 -18.66 12.83
C ARG A 696 -3.30 -18.57 14.25
N PRO A 697 -2.38 -17.63 14.53
CA PRO A 697 -2.05 -17.32 15.91
C PRO A 697 -3.34 -16.85 16.61
N THR A 698 -3.55 -17.29 17.85
CA THR A 698 -4.58 -16.71 18.72
C THR A 698 -4.38 -15.20 18.76
N ALA A 699 -5.46 -14.44 18.61
CA ALA A 699 -5.45 -12.99 18.44
C ALA A 699 -4.92 -12.25 19.69
N GLU A 700 -3.64 -12.39 19.99
CA GLU A 700 -2.90 -11.37 20.69
C GLU A 700 -2.54 -10.34 19.62
N GLN A 701 -3.09 -9.13 19.75
CA GLN A 701 -2.59 -8.01 18.96
C GLN A 701 -1.07 -7.97 19.10
N PRO A 702 -0.30 -7.66 18.04
CA PRO A 702 1.13 -7.47 18.20
C PRO A 702 1.33 -6.56 19.41
N HIS A 703 2.15 -7.00 20.38
CA HIS A 703 2.57 -6.14 21.49
C HIS A 703 3.21 -4.91 20.86
N MET A 704 2.40 -3.85 20.72
CA MET A 704 2.86 -2.55 20.29
C MET A 704 3.89 -2.15 21.35
N PRO A 705 5.13 -1.84 20.99
CA PRO A 705 5.98 -1.15 21.94
C PRO A 705 5.24 0.14 22.31
N HIS A 706 5.12 0.39 23.61
CA HIS A 706 4.42 1.57 24.11
C HIS A 706 5.02 2.83 23.46
N PRO A 707 4.23 3.88 23.15
CA PRO A 707 4.77 5.15 22.63
C PRO A 707 5.82 5.80 23.54
N ALA A 708 5.86 5.42 24.83
CA ALA A 708 6.89 5.82 25.78
C ALA A 708 8.25 5.12 25.58
N ASP A 709 8.25 3.98 24.88
CA ASP A 709 9.44 3.22 24.51
C ASP A 709 9.76 3.48 23.05
N GLY A 710 10.39 4.62 22.75
CA GLY A 710 10.75 5.05 21.39
C GLY A 710 11.15 3.88 20.50
N VAL A 711 10.31 3.54 19.53
CA VAL A 711 10.47 2.28 18.78
C VAL A 711 11.60 2.43 17.78
N LEU A 712 12.68 1.69 17.98
CA LEU A 712 13.56 1.24 16.90
C LEU A 712 13.21 -0.23 16.63
N LEU A 713 12.98 -0.57 15.36
CA LEU A 713 13.17 -1.95 14.89
C LEU A 713 14.68 -2.17 14.69
N PRO A 714 15.18 -3.40 14.90
CA PRO A 714 16.62 -3.65 15.03
C PRO A 714 17.36 -3.47 13.70
N CYS A 715 18.39 -2.63 13.70
CA CYS A 715 19.48 -2.73 12.72
C CYS A 715 20.37 -3.90 13.15
N GLY A 716 20.35 -4.98 12.37
CA GLY A 716 21.12 -6.20 12.62
C GLY A 716 22.63 -5.95 12.64
N SER A 717 23.30 -6.73 13.49
CA SER A 717 24.74 -6.85 13.71
C SER A 717 25.54 -7.20 12.47
#